data_AF-A0A0V1JZ42-F1
#
_entry.id   AF-A0A0V1JZ42-F1
#
_cell.length_a   1.000
_cell.length_b   1.000
_cell.length_c   1.000
_cell.angle_alpha   90.00
_cell.angle_beta   90.00
_cell.angle_gamma   90.00
#
_symmetry.space_group_name_H-M   'P 1'
#
loop_
_entity.id
_entity.type
_entity.pdbx_description
1 polymer ?
#
loop_
_entity_poly.entity_id
_entity_poly.type
_entity_poly.pdbx_seq_one_letter_code
_entity_poly.pdbx_strand_id
1 'polypeptide(L)'
;MLEFVSFSAIYGHIPLDAASFLSYLTIWINILVQLSTAGMHFRKTLKILKNANKDKFVSAFIENSPKQNYIVEYSSPNIAKPFHVGHLRSTLLGRLVEVSSLTRFYNFAFRFLVNLLKSAGHDVISVNYIGDWGTQFGMIASGLRKIGKSSTAFSLADYANAYVTANHDSLSDSEIMEFARHFVTALESGESEETALWRSICTASMAELKQTYSNLNVHFDIWQRESQFFQNAKELIHTLTKNGLVTMNREGLRGIVSRDHFIPLCKSDNTTLYLTRDLAAAIFRFQQYHPDCIYYVVDSGQHQHFENLKLVLSSAGYPSFAERIQHVKFGRILNTSTRQGKGVKADELLKQGQLKAKTILENASTTKVLPFEYESVCQQLVLTALIVNDFKLRRIIDYKFCWDSVLNVKGATGYSLQATHARLSSLVDDGQNGPLDVDCDLQSLRESEAKCLAEILAPEFLAQSLRRCLDEFEPYPLLMWHTSGFTLPTLPPTMSVYRNVINYIRSSRYCCSIYSASLSQVHFSLNIQQPPIRLKHEFVAPEWDLTSKTNGISIEEWQYYDNVIWPPHCESKVGEVFHYRENVKYSAKKMWYVCQMIQGLRIDDALIQLDYTPRKGATIMKEILLEAQQKASNEHCIEQKANLWIAEAFARNSLIVKGVRRHALERWGIVKYRYCNVFVRLQEGDPPQQVTRFPKKLCGWKTVEKYMEGIRNRKIMYNP
;
A
#
# COMPACT_ATOMS: atom_id res chain seq x y z
N MET A 1 -32.99 41.35 11.31
CA MET A 1 -33.89 42.52 11.47
C MET A 1 -33.27 43.80 10.91
N LEU A 2 -32.17 44.32 11.46
CA LEU A 2 -31.59 45.62 11.04
C LEU A 2 -31.36 45.74 9.52
N GLU A 3 -30.78 44.74 8.86
CA GLU A 3 -30.56 44.76 7.39
C GLU A 3 -31.87 44.75 6.56
N PHE A 4 -32.98 44.26 7.13
CA PHE A 4 -34.28 44.20 6.43
C PHE A 4 -34.95 45.58 6.35
N VAL A 5 -34.65 46.47 7.32
CA VAL A 5 -35.05 47.87 7.29
C VAL A 5 -34.38 48.57 6.10
N SER A 6 -33.11 48.28 5.84
CA SER A 6 -32.37 48.79 4.67
C SER A 6 -32.96 48.30 3.35
N PHE A 7 -33.41 47.03 3.28
CA PHE A 7 -34.01 46.48 2.05
C PHE A 7 -35.34 47.16 1.70
N SER A 8 -36.16 47.47 2.71
CA SER A 8 -37.42 48.22 2.57
C SER A 8 -37.23 49.68 2.14
N ALA A 9 -36.02 50.24 2.25
CA ALA A 9 -35.72 51.61 1.83
C ALA A 9 -35.26 51.71 0.36
N ILE A 10 -34.89 50.59 -0.27
CA ILE A 10 -34.36 50.55 -1.64
C ILE A 10 -35.44 50.16 -2.66
N TYR A 11 -36.34 49.23 -2.30
CA TYR A 11 -37.44 48.80 -3.16
C TYR A 11 -38.78 49.25 -2.57
N GLY A 12 -39.36 50.32 -3.14
CA GLY A 12 -40.62 50.91 -2.68
C GLY A 12 -41.80 49.94 -2.76
N HIS A 13 -42.58 49.89 -1.68
CA HIS A 13 -43.88 49.22 -1.50
C HIS A 13 -44.32 48.19 -2.56
N ILE A 14 -43.72 47.00 -2.53
CA ILE A 14 -44.36 45.80 -3.09
C ILE A 14 -45.19 45.15 -1.97
N PRO A 15 -46.53 45.08 -2.08
CA PRO A 15 -47.37 44.46 -1.06
C PRO A 15 -47.27 42.93 -1.14
N LEU A 16 -46.30 42.35 -0.44
CA LEU A 16 -46.27 40.92 -0.15
C LEU A 16 -47.39 40.57 0.83
N ASP A 17 -48.25 39.62 0.47
CA ASP A 17 -49.26 39.07 1.38
C ASP A 17 -48.59 38.44 2.62
N ALA A 18 -49.31 38.41 3.75
CA ALA A 18 -48.78 37.90 5.02
C ALA A 18 -48.37 36.41 4.95
N ALA A 19 -49.04 35.57 4.16
CA ALA A 19 -48.65 34.17 3.95
C ALA A 19 -47.38 34.06 3.10
N SER A 20 -47.22 34.93 2.10
CA SER A 20 -46.00 35.08 1.31
C SER A 20 -44.84 35.60 2.16
N PHE A 21 -45.07 36.58 3.03
CA PHE A 21 -44.05 37.07 3.97
C PHE A 21 -43.64 35.97 4.97
N LEU A 22 -44.59 35.23 5.53
CA LEU A 22 -44.32 34.11 6.43
C LEU A 22 -43.57 32.96 5.75
N SER A 23 -43.86 32.65 4.48
CA SER A 23 -43.12 31.61 3.75
C SER A 23 -41.68 32.06 3.44
N TYR A 24 -41.47 33.29 2.97
CA TYR A 24 -40.12 33.86 2.81
C TYR A 24 -39.34 33.94 4.14
N LEU A 25 -39.99 34.32 5.23
CA LEU A 25 -39.39 34.35 6.57
C LEU A 25 -39.02 32.94 7.06
N THR A 26 -39.89 31.95 6.83
CA THR A 26 -39.63 30.53 7.18
C THR A 26 -38.48 29.96 6.36
N ILE A 27 -38.41 30.28 5.06
CA ILE A 27 -37.29 29.92 4.19
C ILE A 27 -35.99 30.56 4.71
N TRP A 28 -36.00 31.85 5.05
CA TRP A 28 -34.83 32.53 5.63
C TRP A 28 -34.40 31.97 6.98
N ILE A 29 -35.34 31.66 7.88
CA ILE A 29 -35.06 31.03 9.18
C ILE A 29 -34.45 29.64 8.96
N ASN A 30 -35.01 28.82 8.08
CA ASN A 30 -34.47 27.50 7.76
C ASN A 30 -33.06 27.58 7.16
N ILE A 31 -32.80 28.53 6.25
CA ILE A 31 -31.48 28.78 5.67
C ILE A 31 -30.48 29.23 6.75
N LEU A 32 -30.88 30.13 7.66
CA LEU A 32 -30.03 30.60 8.76
C LEU A 32 -29.75 29.49 9.79
N VAL A 33 -30.73 28.64 10.09
CA VAL A 33 -30.56 27.46 10.95
C VAL A 33 -29.61 26.46 10.30
N GLN A 34 -29.77 26.14 9.01
CA GLN A 34 -28.87 25.26 8.26
C GLN A 34 -27.43 25.82 8.17
N LEU A 35 -27.26 27.13 7.95
CA LEU A 35 -25.95 27.78 7.99
C LEU A 35 -25.31 27.67 9.38
N SER A 36 -26.09 27.88 10.44
CA SER A 36 -25.64 27.79 11.83
C SER A 36 -25.24 26.36 12.24
N THR A 37 -26.05 25.35 11.89
CA THR A 37 -25.74 23.95 12.18
C THR A 37 -24.54 23.47 11.35
N ALA A 38 -24.51 23.70 10.04
CA ALA A 38 -23.38 23.31 9.19
C ALA A 38 -22.06 23.92 9.70
N GLY A 39 -22.07 25.21 10.07
CA GLY A 39 -20.92 25.87 10.69
C GLY A 39 -20.48 25.25 12.03
N MET A 40 -21.45 24.84 12.86
CA MET A 40 -21.19 24.16 14.13
C MET A 40 -20.58 22.76 13.94
N HIS A 41 -21.15 21.95 13.04
CA HIS A 41 -20.64 20.62 12.71
C HIS A 41 -19.21 20.69 12.14
N PHE A 42 -18.95 21.64 11.23
CA PHE A 42 -17.63 21.85 10.63
C PHE A 42 -16.56 22.22 11.66
N ARG A 43 -16.86 23.15 12.60
CA ARG A 43 -15.97 23.46 13.74
C ARG A 43 -15.74 22.26 14.64
N LYS A 44 -16.77 21.45 14.90
CA LYS A 44 -16.68 20.24 15.73
C LYS A 44 -15.78 19.18 15.06
N THR A 45 -15.96 18.91 13.77
CA THR A 45 -15.08 18.02 12.99
C THR A 45 -13.64 18.53 12.94
N LEU A 46 -13.40 19.82 12.65
CA LEU A 46 -12.04 20.36 12.64
C LEU A 46 -11.36 20.25 14.01
N LYS A 47 -12.08 20.54 15.10
CA LYS A 47 -11.57 20.38 16.48
C LYS A 47 -11.29 18.92 16.85
N ILE A 48 -12.06 17.97 16.33
CA ILE A 48 -11.77 16.53 16.47
C ILE A 48 -10.50 16.19 15.67
N LEU A 49 -10.45 16.50 14.37
CA LEU A 49 -9.33 16.18 13.48
C LEU A 49 -7.99 16.77 13.94
N LYS A 50 -7.98 17.97 14.54
CA LYS A 50 -6.76 18.60 15.07
C LYS A 50 -6.20 17.93 16.33
N ASN A 51 -7.07 17.28 17.11
CA ASN A 51 -6.73 16.67 18.40
C ASN A 51 -6.65 15.13 18.34
N ALA A 52 -7.26 14.51 17.33
CA ALA A 52 -7.26 13.08 17.12
C ALA A 52 -5.91 12.61 16.53
N ASN A 53 -5.08 12.00 17.38
CA ASN A 53 -4.02 11.12 16.89
C ASN A 53 -4.66 10.00 16.04
N LYS A 54 -3.98 9.58 14.96
CA LYS A 54 -4.46 8.56 14.00
C LYS A 54 -4.95 7.29 14.71
N ASP A 55 -4.21 6.87 15.74
CA ASP A 55 -4.49 5.66 16.55
C ASP A 55 -5.82 5.73 17.32
N LYS A 56 -6.31 6.94 17.59
CA LYS A 56 -7.55 7.22 18.35
C LYS A 56 -8.63 7.90 17.52
N PHE A 57 -8.55 7.78 16.19
CA PHE A 57 -9.53 8.39 15.29
C PHE A 57 -10.97 7.95 15.62
N VAL A 58 -11.23 6.65 15.72
CA VAL A 58 -12.59 6.11 15.97
C VAL A 58 -13.09 6.46 17.38
N SER A 59 -12.25 6.33 18.41
CA SER A 59 -12.54 6.73 19.80
C SER A 59 -12.65 8.26 20.01
N ALA A 60 -12.41 9.08 18.98
CA ALA A 60 -12.71 10.51 18.98
C ALA A 60 -14.09 10.85 18.37
N PHE A 61 -14.76 9.88 17.72
CA PHE A 61 -16.13 10.01 17.18
C PHE A 61 -17.16 9.14 17.90
N ILE A 62 -16.74 8.10 18.62
CA ILE A 62 -17.60 7.15 19.34
C ILE A 62 -17.17 7.09 20.80
N GLU A 63 -18.14 7.09 21.72
CA GLU A 63 -17.89 6.96 23.16
C GLU A 63 -17.17 5.64 23.49
N ASN A 64 -16.21 5.69 24.42
CA ASN A 64 -15.39 4.53 24.75
C ASN A 64 -16.22 3.47 25.49
N SER A 65 -16.53 2.37 24.80
CA SER A 65 -16.90 1.10 25.43
C SER A 65 -15.83 0.64 26.43
N PRO A 66 -16.19 -0.17 27.45
CA PRO A 66 -15.20 -0.81 28.30
C PRO A 66 -14.23 -1.64 27.44
N LYS A 67 -12.94 -1.61 27.80
CA LYS A 67 -11.90 -2.36 27.08
C LYS A 67 -12.21 -3.85 27.12
N GLN A 68 -12.01 -4.51 25.98
CA GLN A 68 -12.21 -5.97 25.81
C GLN A 68 -11.03 -6.57 25.04
N ASN A 69 -10.86 -7.88 25.19
CA ASN A 69 -9.80 -8.68 24.58
C ASN A 69 -10.37 -9.53 23.43
N TYR A 70 -9.91 -9.31 22.21
CA TYR A 70 -10.41 -10.02 21.03
C TYR A 70 -9.34 -10.84 20.32
N ILE A 71 -9.75 -11.97 19.73
CA ILE A 71 -8.96 -12.70 18.75
C ILE A 71 -9.66 -12.58 17.40
N VAL A 72 -8.89 -12.34 16.33
CA VAL A 72 -9.40 -12.35 14.95
C VAL A 72 -8.58 -13.36 14.14
N GLU A 73 -9.22 -14.45 13.71
CA GLU A 73 -8.63 -15.45 12.81
C GLU A 73 -9.08 -15.21 11.37
N TYR A 74 -8.14 -15.16 10.43
CA TYR A 74 -8.39 -14.87 9.01
C TYR A 74 -7.24 -15.28 8.12
N SER A 75 -7.50 -15.25 6.81
CA SER A 75 -6.72 -15.84 5.74
C SER A 75 -6.70 -17.37 5.79
N SER A 76 -6.19 -17.96 6.88
CA SER A 76 -6.15 -19.39 7.22
C SER A 76 -6.06 -20.36 6.03
N PRO A 77 -5.07 -20.20 5.11
CA PRO A 77 -5.00 -20.99 3.89
C PRO A 77 -4.43 -22.40 4.16
N ASN A 78 -4.80 -23.36 3.31
CA ASN A 78 -4.17 -24.67 3.28
C ASN A 78 -2.91 -24.64 2.39
N ILE A 79 -1.74 -24.95 2.96
CA ILE A 79 -0.44 -24.78 2.28
C ILE A 79 -0.02 -25.94 1.38
N ALA A 80 -0.87 -26.96 1.22
CA ALA A 80 -0.76 -27.93 0.13
C ALA A 80 -1.26 -27.35 -1.21
N LYS A 81 -1.83 -26.12 -1.22
CA LYS A 81 -2.37 -25.44 -2.41
C LYS A 81 -1.77 -24.04 -2.56
N PRO A 82 -1.45 -23.58 -3.78
CA PRO A 82 -1.00 -22.22 -4.01
C PRO A 82 -2.05 -21.18 -3.57
N PHE A 83 -1.59 -20.04 -3.03
CA PHE A 83 -2.46 -19.00 -2.51
C PHE A 83 -3.25 -18.30 -3.64
N HIS A 84 -4.52 -18.71 -3.80
CA HIS A 84 -5.43 -18.25 -4.84
C HIS A 84 -6.42 -17.17 -4.37
N VAL A 85 -7.07 -16.50 -5.32
CA VAL A 85 -8.02 -15.38 -5.08
C VAL A 85 -9.13 -15.69 -4.05
N GLY A 86 -9.55 -16.95 -3.88
CA GLY A 86 -10.52 -17.32 -2.83
C GLY A 86 -10.08 -16.98 -1.40
N HIS A 87 -8.78 -17.06 -1.08
CA HIS A 87 -8.24 -16.66 0.23
C HIS A 87 -8.05 -15.14 0.35
N LEU A 88 -8.03 -14.42 -0.77
CA LEU A 88 -7.82 -12.97 -0.79
C LEU A 88 -8.92 -12.25 -0.03
N ARG A 89 -10.19 -12.67 -0.12
CA ARG A 89 -11.30 -11.99 0.57
C ARG A 89 -11.17 -11.99 2.09
N SER A 90 -10.97 -13.17 2.70
CA SER A 90 -10.65 -13.30 4.13
C SER A 90 -9.41 -12.47 4.52
N THR A 91 -8.39 -12.47 3.65
CA THR A 91 -7.15 -11.72 3.89
C THR A 91 -7.37 -10.20 3.85
N LEU A 92 -8.17 -9.69 2.91
CA LEU A 92 -8.51 -8.26 2.79
C LEU A 92 -9.38 -7.79 3.97
N LEU A 93 -10.36 -8.59 4.38
CA LEU A 93 -11.24 -8.31 5.52
C LEU A 93 -10.50 -8.26 6.88
N GLY A 94 -9.25 -8.72 6.98
CA GLY A 94 -8.38 -8.54 8.16
C GLY A 94 -7.09 -7.74 7.91
N ARG A 95 -6.95 -7.04 6.77
CA ARG A 95 -5.65 -6.77 6.11
C ARG A 95 -4.66 -5.80 6.80
N LEU A 96 -5.11 -4.69 7.37
CA LEU A 96 -4.52 -3.35 7.22
C LEU A 96 -3.28 -2.96 8.08
N VAL A 97 -2.36 -2.16 7.51
CA VAL A 97 -1.26 -1.37 8.13
C VAL A 97 -0.12 -2.19 8.81
N GLU A 98 1.18 -1.95 8.54
CA GLU A 98 1.87 -0.90 7.74
C GLU A 98 3.04 -1.41 6.85
N VAL A 99 3.37 -0.65 5.79
CA VAL A 99 4.66 -0.76 5.08
C VAL A 99 5.68 0.29 5.58
N SER A 100 6.63 -0.18 6.38
CA SER A 100 8.08 0.07 6.26
C SER A 100 8.67 1.50 6.30
N SER A 101 9.46 1.72 7.36
CA SER A 101 10.88 2.13 7.36
C SER A 101 11.30 3.48 7.98
N LEU A 102 12.45 3.40 8.67
CA LEU A 102 13.34 4.49 9.10
C LEU A 102 12.80 5.51 10.14
N THR A 103 12.53 5.03 11.36
CA THR A 103 13.19 5.51 12.61
C THR A 103 13.03 4.47 13.73
N ARG A 104 13.79 4.59 14.83
CA ARG A 104 13.85 3.62 15.94
C ARG A 104 12.81 3.90 17.03
N PHE A 105 12.50 2.84 17.79
CA PHE A 105 11.64 2.77 18.99
C PHE A 105 10.12 2.84 18.76
N TYR A 106 9.41 2.04 19.56
CA TYR A 106 7.96 1.78 19.58
C TYR A 106 7.36 1.12 18.33
N ASN A 107 7.10 -0.21 18.43
CA ASN A 107 6.21 -0.93 17.53
C ASN A 107 4.75 -0.66 17.95
N PHE A 108 3.80 -0.39 17.02
CA PHE A 108 2.44 -1.01 17.02
C PHE A 108 1.52 -0.68 15.83
N ALA A 109 0.55 -1.60 15.61
CA ALA A 109 -0.79 -1.49 14.97
C ALA A 109 -0.92 -1.48 13.42
N PHE A 110 -1.70 -2.36 12.72
CA PHE A 110 -2.85 -3.31 12.94
C PHE A 110 -4.31 -2.79 12.78
N ARG A 111 -5.34 -3.49 12.21
CA ARG A 111 -5.51 -4.50 11.10
C ARG A 111 -7.02 -4.78 10.66
N PHE A 112 -7.72 -3.83 10.01
CA PHE A 112 -9.18 -3.71 9.68
C PHE A 112 -10.14 -3.99 10.81
N LEU A 113 -10.67 -5.21 10.95
CA LEU A 113 -11.47 -5.55 12.12
C LEU A 113 -10.63 -5.29 13.38
N VAL A 114 -9.33 -5.59 13.29
CA VAL A 114 -8.31 -5.24 14.29
C VAL A 114 -8.00 -3.73 14.32
N ASN A 115 -8.14 -2.94 13.24
CA ASN A 115 -8.02 -1.45 13.31
C ASN A 115 -9.20 -0.87 14.07
N LEU A 116 -10.41 -1.24 13.65
CA LEU A 116 -11.66 -0.66 14.11
C LEU A 116 -11.84 -0.92 15.61
N LEU A 117 -11.50 -2.13 16.05
CA LEU A 117 -11.50 -2.52 17.45
C LEU A 117 -10.30 -1.91 18.23
N LYS A 118 -9.05 -1.91 17.71
CA LYS A 118 -7.91 -1.25 18.41
C LYS A 118 -8.08 0.27 18.55
N SER A 119 -8.62 0.95 17.53
CA SER A 119 -8.86 2.40 17.54
C SER A 119 -10.12 2.82 18.30
N ALA A 120 -11.04 1.88 18.56
CA ALA A 120 -12.08 1.99 19.60
C ALA A 120 -11.55 1.64 21.02
N GLY A 121 -10.29 1.23 21.16
CA GLY A 121 -9.59 1.06 22.44
C GLY A 121 -9.40 -0.38 22.91
N HIS A 122 -9.84 -1.39 22.16
CA HIS A 122 -9.79 -2.81 22.54
C HIS A 122 -8.41 -3.45 22.28
N ASP A 123 -8.03 -4.45 23.08
CA ASP A 123 -6.84 -5.28 22.79
C ASP A 123 -7.24 -6.36 21.78
N VAL A 124 -6.44 -6.55 20.73
CA VAL A 124 -6.78 -7.49 19.65
C VAL A 124 -5.57 -8.25 19.13
N ILE A 125 -5.68 -9.57 19.11
CA ILE A 125 -4.66 -10.52 18.64
C ILE A 125 -5.09 -11.05 17.26
N SER A 126 -4.24 -10.88 16.25
CA SER A 126 -4.46 -11.45 14.93
C SER A 126 -3.80 -12.83 14.77
N VAL A 127 -4.60 -13.82 14.39
CA VAL A 127 -4.16 -15.21 14.21
C VAL A 127 -4.26 -15.60 12.73
N ASN A 128 -3.20 -16.18 12.19
CA ASN A 128 -3.28 -16.98 10.97
C ASN A 128 -3.25 -18.46 11.38
N TYR A 129 -4.25 -19.23 10.99
CA TYR A 129 -4.34 -20.65 11.33
C TYR A 129 -4.13 -21.49 10.07
N ILE A 130 -2.90 -21.94 9.89
CA ILE A 130 -2.45 -22.56 8.65
C ILE A 130 -2.91 -24.02 8.59
N GLY A 131 -3.62 -24.37 7.51
CA GLY A 131 -3.95 -25.76 7.18
C GLY A 131 -2.71 -26.49 6.66
N ASP A 132 -1.89 -27.03 7.56
CA ASP A 132 -0.69 -27.80 7.27
C ASP A 132 -0.81 -29.30 7.59
N TRP A 133 -2.03 -29.80 7.81
CA TRP A 133 -2.28 -31.22 8.12
C TRP A 133 -3.26 -31.88 7.13
N GLY A 134 -3.30 -33.22 7.17
CA GLY A 134 -4.28 -34.02 6.42
C GLY A 134 -3.80 -34.57 5.06
N THR A 135 -4.69 -35.30 4.39
CA THR A 135 -4.36 -36.17 3.24
C THR A 135 -3.79 -35.45 2.02
N GLN A 136 -3.99 -34.13 1.90
CA GLN A 136 -3.48 -33.31 0.79
C GLN A 136 -1.94 -33.38 0.68
N PHE A 137 -1.23 -33.56 1.79
CA PHE A 137 0.24 -33.76 1.79
C PHE A 137 0.62 -35.15 1.30
N GLY A 138 -0.18 -36.18 1.63
CA GLY A 138 -0.04 -37.52 1.07
C GLY A 138 -0.29 -37.57 -0.44
N MET A 139 -1.22 -36.75 -0.95
CA MET A 139 -1.42 -36.58 -2.40
C MET A 139 -0.16 -35.99 -3.07
N ILE A 140 0.44 -34.94 -2.49
CA ILE A 140 1.71 -34.37 -2.99
C ILE A 140 2.80 -35.46 -2.98
N ALA A 141 2.95 -36.20 -1.89
CA ALA A 141 3.96 -37.27 -1.79
C ALA A 141 3.75 -38.39 -2.82
N SER A 142 2.51 -38.79 -3.09
CA SER A 142 2.18 -39.76 -4.16
C SER A 142 2.57 -39.22 -5.54
N GLY A 143 2.18 -37.97 -5.85
CA GLY A 143 2.52 -37.32 -7.11
C GLY A 143 4.02 -37.16 -7.32
N LEU A 144 4.78 -36.80 -6.29
CA LEU A 144 6.24 -36.72 -6.35
C LEU A 144 6.89 -38.09 -6.62
N ARG A 145 6.39 -39.17 -5.98
CA ARG A 145 6.84 -40.54 -6.26
C ARG A 145 6.55 -40.93 -7.72
N LYS A 146 5.35 -40.65 -8.26
CA LYS A 146 5.02 -40.89 -9.69
C LYS A 146 5.84 -40.04 -10.68
N ILE A 147 6.25 -38.83 -10.30
CA ILE A 147 7.08 -37.93 -11.13
C ILE A 147 8.56 -38.38 -11.22
N GLY A 148 9.00 -39.34 -10.39
CA GLY A 148 10.34 -39.95 -10.50
C GLY A 148 11.52 -39.06 -10.10
N LYS A 149 11.25 -37.86 -9.55
CA LYS A 149 12.30 -36.97 -9.02
C LYS A 149 12.80 -37.49 -7.67
N SER A 150 13.96 -38.15 -7.66
CA SER A 150 14.67 -38.58 -6.44
C SER A 150 15.45 -37.46 -5.73
N SER A 151 15.51 -36.26 -6.29
CA SER A 151 16.22 -35.11 -5.72
C SER A 151 15.47 -34.51 -4.53
N THR A 152 16.10 -34.47 -3.36
CA THR A 152 15.53 -33.93 -2.10
C THR A 152 15.19 -32.42 -2.13
N ALA A 153 15.65 -31.68 -3.14
CA ALA A 153 15.35 -30.27 -3.36
C ALA A 153 14.25 -30.08 -4.42
N PHE A 154 12.99 -30.19 -4.00
CA PHE A 154 11.82 -29.91 -4.83
C PHE A 154 11.48 -28.41 -4.87
N SER A 155 10.91 -27.94 -5.98
CA SER A 155 10.37 -26.58 -6.07
C SER A 155 8.88 -26.51 -5.71
N LEU A 156 8.38 -25.32 -5.39
CA LEU A 156 6.95 -25.06 -5.19
C LEU A 156 6.10 -25.41 -6.43
N ALA A 157 6.68 -25.27 -7.63
CA ALA A 157 6.04 -25.71 -8.86
C ALA A 157 5.94 -27.24 -8.94
N ASP A 158 6.93 -27.97 -8.43
CA ASP A 158 6.88 -29.44 -8.34
C ASP A 158 5.79 -29.90 -7.37
N TYR A 159 5.67 -29.30 -6.19
CA TYR A 159 4.59 -29.61 -5.24
C TYR A 159 3.20 -29.32 -5.82
N ALA A 160 3.02 -28.16 -6.47
CA ALA A 160 1.75 -27.79 -7.10
C ALA A 160 1.38 -28.72 -8.26
N ASN A 161 2.36 -29.12 -9.09
CA ASN A 161 2.15 -30.09 -10.16
C ASN A 161 1.84 -31.49 -9.62
N ALA A 162 2.61 -31.96 -8.62
CA ALA A 162 2.39 -33.26 -7.97
C ALA A 162 0.99 -33.36 -7.34
N TYR A 163 0.51 -32.32 -6.67
CA TYR A 163 -0.86 -32.27 -6.15
C TYR A 163 -1.90 -32.38 -7.29
N VAL A 164 -1.73 -31.63 -8.38
CA VAL A 164 -2.68 -31.65 -9.51
C VAL A 164 -2.69 -33.01 -10.20
N THR A 165 -1.54 -33.63 -10.44
CA THR A 165 -1.44 -34.97 -11.02
C THR A 165 -2.07 -36.02 -10.10
N ALA A 166 -1.69 -36.08 -8.83
CA ALA A 166 -2.26 -37.06 -7.89
C ALA A 166 -3.77 -36.89 -7.71
N ASN A 167 -4.27 -35.65 -7.65
CA ASN A 167 -5.70 -35.37 -7.51
C ASN A 167 -6.49 -35.69 -8.79
N HIS A 168 -5.88 -35.61 -9.98
CA HIS A 168 -6.47 -36.11 -11.23
C HIS A 168 -6.54 -37.64 -11.20
N ASP A 169 -5.39 -38.29 -11.00
CA ASP A 169 -5.26 -39.75 -11.08
C ASP A 169 -6.12 -40.46 -10.03
N SER A 170 -6.32 -39.86 -8.84
CA SER A 170 -7.14 -40.42 -7.76
C SER A 170 -8.63 -40.61 -8.07
N LEU A 171 -9.11 -40.10 -9.20
CA LEU A 171 -10.44 -40.39 -9.73
C LEU A 171 -10.52 -41.79 -10.36
N SER A 172 -9.38 -42.37 -10.72
CA SER A 172 -9.22 -43.69 -11.35
C SER A 172 -8.37 -44.68 -10.53
N ASP A 173 -7.54 -44.17 -9.61
CA ASP A 173 -6.52 -44.92 -8.88
C ASP A 173 -6.77 -44.78 -7.36
N SER A 174 -7.33 -45.84 -6.77
CA SER A 174 -7.64 -45.89 -5.33
C SER A 174 -6.41 -46.01 -4.44
N GLU A 175 -5.29 -46.53 -4.96
CA GLU A 175 -4.06 -46.70 -4.20
C GLU A 175 -3.45 -45.35 -3.81
N ILE A 176 -3.57 -44.32 -4.66
CA ILE A 176 -3.18 -42.94 -4.32
C ILE A 176 -3.89 -42.47 -3.05
N MET A 177 -5.20 -42.69 -2.95
CA MET A 177 -5.98 -42.26 -1.78
C MET A 177 -5.69 -43.10 -0.54
N GLU A 178 -5.25 -44.35 -0.71
CA GLU A 178 -4.82 -45.20 0.40
C GLU A 178 -3.42 -44.87 0.91
N PHE A 179 -2.49 -44.64 -0.01
CA PHE A 179 -1.18 -44.09 0.31
C PHE A 179 -1.31 -42.72 0.99
N ALA A 180 -2.20 -41.84 0.50
CA ALA A 180 -2.43 -40.54 1.09
C ALA A 180 -3.07 -40.59 2.50
N ARG A 181 -3.75 -41.70 2.86
CA ARG A 181 -4.17 -42.00 4.24
C ARG A 181 -2.98 -42.47 5.07
N HIS A 182 -2.26 -43.50 4.61
CA HIS A 182 -1.08 -44.04 5.30
C HIS A 182 -0.01 -42.98 5.57
N PHE A 183 0.22 -42.05 4.64
CA PHE A 183 1.12 -40.91 4.82
C PHE A 183 0.76 -40.08 6.06
N VAL A 184 -0.52 -39.77 6.27
CA VAL A 184 -0.96 -39.01 7.46
C VAL A 184 -0.78 -39.83 8.74
N THR A 185 -1.06 -41.14 8.70
CA THR A 185 -0.80 -42.04 9.83
C THR A 185 0.70 -42.09 10.17
N ALA A 186 1.58 -42.06 9.17
CA ALA A 186 3.04 -41.99 9.37
C ALA A 186 3.45 -40.66 10.04
N LEU A 187 2.86 -39.52 9.66
CA LEU A 187 3.10 -38.24 10.34
C LEU A 187 2.71 -38.28 11.83
N GLU A 188 1.66 -39.03 12.19
CA GLU A 188 1.27 -39.21 13.60
C GLU A 188 2.25 -40.09 14.39
N SER A 189 3.06 -40.92 13.71
CA SER A 189 4.04 -41.82 14.35
C SER A 189 5.42 -41.19 14.60
N GLY A 190 5.69 -40.01 14.04
CA GLY A 190 6.90 -39.24 14.32
C GLY A 190 7.94 -39.25 13.19
N GLU A 191 9.18 -39.61 13.49
CA GLU A 191 10.34 -39.36 12.61
C GLU A 191 10.47 -40.41 11.49
N SER A 192 9.80 -40.19 10.36
CA SER A 192 9.96 -40.96 9.11
C SER A 192 10.34 -40.06 7.91
N GLU A 193 10.61 -40.68 6.76
CA GLU A 193 10.84 -39.97 5.49
C GLU A 193 9.63 -39.12 5.07
N GLU A 194 8.41 -39.60 5.32
CA GLU A 194 7.16 -38.86 5.12
C GLU A 194 7.13 -37.57 5.96
N THR A 195 7.55 -37.64 7.22
CA THR A 195 7.66 -36.47 8.11
C THR A 195 8.76 -35.51 7.64
N ALA A 196 9.89 -36.00 7.13
CA ALA A 196 10.91 -35.14 6.53
C ALA A 196 10.39 -34.43 5.26
N LEU A 197 9.68 -35.14 4.39
CA LEU A 197 9.05 -34.58 3.19
C LEU A 197 7.96 -33.54 3.54
N TRP A 198 7.10 -33.85 4.52
CA TRP A 198 6.09 -32.92 5.03
C TRP A 198 6.70 -31.64 5.63
N ARG A 199 7.75 -31.77 6.46
CA ARG A 199 8.52 -30.62 6.98
C ARG A 199 9.09 -29.76 5.84
N SER A 200 9.58 -30.38 4.77
CA SER A 200 10.12 -29.69 3.58
C SER A 200 9.04 -28.92 2.81
N ILE A 201 7.90 -29.57 2.48
CA ILE A 201 6.74 -28.94 1.83
C ILE A 201 6.25 -27.75 2.66
N CYS A 202 6.05 -27.94 3.96
CA CYS A 202 5.56 -26.89 4.84
C CYS A 202 6.52 -25.70 4.91
N THR A 203 7.83 -25.94 4.99
CA THR A 203 8.85 -24.89 5.04
C THR A 203 8.85 -24.05 3.76
N ALA A 204 8.79 -24.70 2.58
CA ALA A 204 8.76 -24.01 1.30
C ALA A 204 7.47 -23.20 1.11
N SER A 205 6.29 -23.82 1.33
CA SER A 205 4.99 -23.14 1.14
C SER A 205 4.79 -21.99 2.13
N MET A 206 5.29 -22.11 3.37
CA MET A 206 5.27 -21.01 4.34
C MET A 206 6.17 -19.84 3.94
N ALA A 207 7.24 -20.08 3.17
CA ALA A 207 8.08 -19.02 2.63
C ALA A 207 7.40 -18.28 1.47
N GLU A 208 6.79 -19.00 0.50
CA GLU A 208 5.96 -18.37 -0.56
C GLU A 208 4.83 -17.54 0.07
N LEU A 209 4.09 -18.14 1.01
CA LEU A 209 2.95 -17.50 1.66
C LEU A 209 3.34 -16.22 2.42
N LYS A 210 4.45 -16.22 3.15
CA LYS A 210 4.99 -15.01 3.80
C LYS A 210 5.38 -13.93 2.79
N GLN A 211 5.89 -14.29 1.62
CA GLN A 211 6.19 -13.32 0.57
C GLN A 211 4.90 -12.76 -0.08
N THR A 212 3.92 -13.60 -0.41
CA THR A 212 2.60 -13.16 -0.91
C THR A 212 1.92 -12.21 0.08
N TYR A 213 2.02 -12.49 1.38
CA TYR A 213 1.55 -11.58 2.42
C TYR A 213 2.36 -10.27 2.51
N SER A 214 3.68 -10.31 2.36
CA SER A 214 4.50 -9.09 2.28
C SER A 214 4.08 -8.22 1.09
N ASN A 215 3.88 -8.82 -0.09
CA ASN A 215 3.36 -8.15 -1.30
C ASN A 215 1.96 -7.55 -1.07
N LEU A 216 1.14 -8.21 -0.25
CA LEU A 216 -0.18 -7.77 0.17
C LEU A 216 -0.17 -6.83 1.40
N ASN A 217 0.98 -6.49 1.99
CA ASN A 217 1.08 -5.76 3.27
C ASN A 217 0.23 -6.41 4.39
N VAL A 218 0.64 -7.61 4.82
CA VAL A 218 -0.10 -8.51 5.72
C VAL A 218 0.83 -9.09 6.80
N HIS A 219 0.57 -8.74 8.07
CA HIS A 219 1.36 -9.16 9.25
C HIS A 219 0.46 -9.72 10.37
N PHE A 220 0.75 -10.90 10.92
CA PHE A 220 -0.06 -11.51 11.98
C PHE A 220 0.73 -11.54 13.30
N ASP A 221 0.04 -11.29 14.42
CA ASP A 221 0.61 -11.40 15.77
C ASP A 221 1.02 -12.85 16.06
N ILE A 222 0.16 -13.81 15.69
CA ILE A 222 0.37 -15.24 15.95
C ILE A 222 0.18 -16.06 14.68
N TRP A 223 1.12 -16.96 14.42
CA TRP A 223 1.03 -17.99 13.40
C TRP A 223 0.80 -19.34 14.08
N GLN A 224 -0.42 -19.86 13.95
CA GLN A 224 -0.79 -21.21 14.40
C GLN A 224 -0.90 -22.14 13.21
N ARG A 225 -0.80 -23.44 13.47
CA ARG A 225 -0.80 -24.50 12.47
C ARG A 225 -1.72 -25.63 12.91
N GLU A 226 -2.47 -26.21 11.99
CA GLU A 226 -3.38 -27.33 12.25
C GLU A 226 -2.62 -28.53 12.86
N SER A 227 -1.37 -28.75 12.45
CA SER A 227 -0.45 -29.75 13.01
C SER A 227 -0.05 -29.51 14.46
N GLN A 228 -0.37 -28.38 15.09
CA GLN A 228 -0.10 -28.14 16.51
C GLN A 228 -1.19 -28.74 17.41
N PHE A 229 -2.39 -28.97 16.87
CA PHE A 229 -3.58 -29.33 17.67
C PHE A 229 -4.06 -30.77 17.48
N PHE A 230 -3.40 -31.59 16.64
CA PHE A 230 -3.82 -33.00 16.43
C PHE A 230 -3.79 -33.80 17.74
N GLN A 231 -2.78 -33.58 18.58
CA GLN A 231 -2.61 -34.29 19.85
C GLN A 231 -3.62 -33.81 20.90
N ASN A 232 -3.78 -32.50 21.06
CA ASN A 232 -4.81 -31.92 21.93
C ASN A 232 -6.23 -32.34 21.51
N ALA A 233 -6.48 -32.50 20.21
CA ALA A 233 -7.74 -33.03 19.68
C ALA A 233 -7.95 -34.50 20.06
N LYS A 234 -6.92 -35.35 20.05
CA LYS A 234 -7.01 -36.75 20.53
C LYS A 234 -7.28 -36.82 22.04
N GLU A 235 -6.57 -36.02 22.83
CA GLU A 235 -6.73 -35.91 24.29
C GLU A 235 -8.12 -35.39 24.69
N LEU A 236 -8.63 -34.41 23.94
CA LEU A 236 -9.98 -33.87 24.10
C LEU A 236 -11.04 -34.93 23.79
N ILE A 237 -10.90 -35.71 22.71
CA ILE A 237 -11.78 -36.85 22.41
C ILE A 237 -11.76 -37.89 23.54
N HIS A 238 -10.59 -38.23 24.07
CA HIS A 238 -10.48 -39.15 25.20
C HIS A 238 -11.24 -38.61 26.43
N THR A 239 -11.06 -37.32 26.73
CA THR A 239 -11.73 -36.64 27.85
C THR A 239 -13.25 -36.60 27.69
N LEU A 240 -13.74 -36.20 26.52
CA LEU A 240 -15.18 -36.18 26.20
C LEU A 240 -15.80 -37.60 26.20
N THR A 241 -15.03 -38.62 25.80
CA THR A 241 -15.43 -40.03 25.90
C THR A 241 -15.55 -40.46 27.37
N LYS A 242 -14.54 -40.16 28.19
CA LYS A 242 -14.52 -40.48 29.63
C LYS A 242 -15.67 -39.81 30.39
N ASN A 243 -16.09 -38.62 29.95
CA ASN A 243 -17.23 -37.89 30.51
C ASN A 243 -18.59 -38.37 29.96
N GLY A 244 -18.64 -39.44 29.15
CA GLY A 244 -19.88 -40.02 28.62
C GLY A 244 -20.55 -39.23 27.49
N LEU A 245 -19.91 -38.18 26.96
CA LEU A 245 -20.51 -37.27 25.97
C LEU A 245 -20.41 -37.80 24.53
N VAL A 246 -19.41 -38.64 24.24
CA VAL A 246 -19.12 -39.15 22.88
C VAL A 246 -19.87 -40.45 22.62
N THR A 247 -20.83 -40.42 21.70
CA THR A 247 -21.54 -41.59 21.17
C THR A 247 -20.99 -42.01 19.80
N MET A 248 -21.43 -43.17 19.30
CA MET A 248 -21.05 -43.70 17.99
C MET A 248 -22.30 -43.87 17.11
N ASN A 249 -22.24 -43.43 15.86
CA ASN A 249 -23.32 -43.61 14.90
C ASN A 249 -23.22 -44.97 14.16
N ARG A 250 -24.24 -45.28 13.34
CA ARG A 250 -24.31 -46.54 12.56
C ARG A 250 -23.25 -46.65 11.44
N GLU A 251 -22.55 -45.56 11.14
CA GLU A 251 -21.54 -45.46 10.08
C GLU A 251 -20.10 -45.58 10.64
N GLY A 252 -19.96 -45.82 11.95
CA GLY A 252 -18.66 -45.89 12.62
C GLY A 252 -18.02 -44.52 12.91
N LEU A 253 -18.76 -43.42 12.80
CA LEU A 253 -18.30 -42.11 13.28
C LEU A 253 -18.59 -41.95 14.77
N ARG A 254 -17.69 -41.27 15.47
CA ARG A 254 -17.79 -40.95 16.90
C ARG A 254 -17.98 -39.44 17.05
N GLY A 255 -18.93 -39.02 17.87
CA GLY A 255 -19.40 -37.63 17.92
C GLY A 255 -20.24 -37.32 19.14
N ILE A 256 -20.76 -36.10 19.22
CA ILE A 256 -21.65 -35.65 20.29
C ILE A 256 -23.06 -35.43 19.71
N VAL A 257 -24.09 -35.85 20.44
CA VAL A 257 -25.49 -35.47 20.13
C VAL A 257 -25.83 -34.20 20.89
N SER A 258 -26.27 -33.16 20.18
CA SER A 258 -26.67 -31.88 20.77
C SER A 258 -27.87 -31.32 20.00
N ARG A 259 -28.97 -31.03 20.70
CA ARG A 259 -30.26 -30.61 20.11
C ARG A 259 -30.72 -31.56 18.98
N ASP A 260 -30.70 -32.86 19.26
CA ASP A 260 -31.03 -33.97 18.35
C ASP A 260 -30.17 -34.08 17.07
N HIS A 261 -29.15 -33.23 16.92
CA HIS A 261 -28.16 -33.32 15.84
C HIS A 261 -26.92 -34.09 16.29
N PHE A 262 -26.53 -35.13 15.55
CA PHE A 262 -25.25 -35.83 15.75
C PHE A 262 -24.13 -35.10 15.03
N ILE A 263 -23.15 -34.61 15.80
CA ILE A 263 -22.00 -33.87 15.32
C ILE A 263 -20.75 -34.78 15.37
N PRO A 264 -20.23 -35.26 14.23
CA PRO A 264 -19.07 -36.15 14.20
C PRO A 264 -17.79 -35.40 14.55
N LEU A 265 -16.90 -36.05 15.34
CA LEU A 265 -15.65 -35.47 15.82
C LEU A 265 -14.42 -36.34 15.48
N CYS A 266 -14.57 -37.66 15.48
CA CYS A 266 -13.56 -38.58 14.97
C CYS A 266 -14.18 -39.79 14.29
N LYS A 267 -13.38 -40.57 13.57
CA LYS A 267 -13.78 -41.87 13.06
C LYS A 267 -13.62 -42.96 14.14
N SER A 268 -14.06 -44.19 13.82
CA SER A 268 -13.83 -45.41 14.59
C SER A 268 -12.35 -45.67 14.92
N ASP A 269 -11.45 -45.36 13.98
CA ASP A 269 -9.98 -45.45 14.12
C ASP A 269 -9.38 -44.33 15.00
N ASN A 270 -10.20 -43.44 15.56
CA ASN A 270 -9.84 -42.22 16.31
C ASN A 270 -9.12 -41.12 15.50
N THR A 271 -9.04 -41.21 14.18
CA THR A 271 -8.61 -40.10 13.31
C THR A 271 -9.50 -38.88 13.56
N THR A 272 -8.88 -37.76 13.91
CA THR A 272 -9.60 -36.52 14.21
C THR A 272 -10.14 -35.84 12.95
N LEU A 273 -11.31 -35.21 13.05
CA LEU A 273 -11.86 -34.36 11.99
C LEU A 273 -11.44 -32.90 12.20
N TYR A 274 -11.57 -32.06 11.15
CA TYR A 274 -11.23 -30.63 11.20
C TYR A 274 -11.88 -29.92 12.40
N LEU A 275 -13.19 -30.14 12.60
CA LEU A 275 -13.97 -29.57 13.70
C LEU A 275 -13.35 -29.83 15.08
N THR A 276 -12.68 -30.97 15.27
CA THR A 276 -12.08 -31.38 16.55
C THR A 276 -10.72 -30.73 16.78
N ARG A 277 -9.97 -30.45 15.70
CA ARG A 277 -8.73 -29.66 15.78
C ARG A 277 -9.06 -28.19 16.00
N ASP A 278 -10.10 -27.67 15.36
CA ASP A 278 -10.60 -26.30 15.56
C ASP A 278 -11.18 -26.10 16.96
N LEU A 279 -11.87 -27.12 17.50
CA LEU A 279 -12.32 -27.18 18.89
C LEU A 279 -11.15 -27.14 19.88
N ALA A 280 -10.11 -27.95 19.65
CA ALA A 280 -8.91 -27.92 20.47
C ALA A 280 -8.18 -26.58 20.39
N ALA A 281 -8.08 -25.97 19.19
CA ALA A 281 -7.51 -24.64 18.99
C ALA A 281 -8.34 -23.54 19.66
N ALA A 282 -9.67 -23.62 19.61
CA ALA A 282 -10.57 -22.67 20.29
C ALA A 282 -10.42 -22.74 21.82
N ILE A 283 -10.42 -23.94 22.40
CA ILE A 283 -10.22 -24.15 23.84
C ILE A 283 -8.82 -23.69 24.27
N PHE A 284 -7.78 -24.00 23.50
CA PHE A 284 -6.42 -23.50 23.77
C PHE A 284 -6.36 -21.97 23.76
N ARG A 285 -6.94 -21.31 22.75
CA ARG A 285 -7.01 -19.84 22.67
C ARG A 285 -7.77 -19.23 23.85
N PHE A 286 -8.86 -19.86 24.29
CA PHE A 286 -9.61 -19.44 25.47
C PHE A 286 -8.78 -19.54 26.76
N GLN A 287 -8.05 -20.64 26.92
CA GLN A 287 -7.21 -20.90 28.10
C GLN A 287 -5.92 -20.06 28.14
N GLN A 288 -5.37 -19.66 26.99
CA GLN A 288 -4.11 -18.91 26.92
C GLN A 288 -4.27 -17.38 26.86
N TYR A 289 -5.34 -16.88 26.26
CA TYR A 289 -5.51 -15.43 26.00
C TYR A 289 -6.75 -14.82 26.65
N HIS A 290 -7.61 -15.62 27.28
CA HIS A 290 -8.86 -15.22 27.95
C HIS A 290 -9.68 -14.14 27.19
N PRO A 291 -10.07 -14.40 25.92
CA PRO A 291 -10.78 -13.43 25.09
C PRO A 291 -12.25 -13.27 25.48
N ASP A 292 -12.75 -12.06 25.28
CA ASP A 292 -14.16 -11.70 25.32
C ASP A 292 -14.90 -12.11 24.04
N CYS A 293 -14.21 -12.13 22.90
CA CYS A 293 -14.73 -12.65 21.65
C CYS A 293 -13.63 -13.22 20.73
N ILE A 294 -13.94 -14.30 20.01
CA ILE A 294 -13.12 -14.83 18.90
C ILE A 294 -13.90 -14.70 17.59
N TYR A 295 -13.40 -13.86 16.69
CA TYR A 295 -13.94 -13.64 15.35
C TYR A 295 -13.24 -14.54 14.33
N TYR A 296 -14.01 -15.36 13.62
CA TYR A 296 -13.53 -16.22 12.53
C TYR A 296 -13.99 -15.65 11.18
N VAL A 297 -13.06 -15.11 10.38
CA VAL A 297 -13.36 -14.48 9.08
C VAL A 297 -13.25 -15.52 7.96
N VAL A 298 -14.35 -16.25 7.71
CA VAL A 298 -14.36 -17.43 6.84
C VAL A 298 -15.55 -17.40 5.87
N ASP A 299 -15.41 -18.08 4.72
CA ASP A 299 -16.45 -18.24 3.70
C ASP A 299 -17.80 -18.69 4.30
N SER A 300 -18.90 -18.12 3.78
CA SER A 300 -20.26 -18.37 4.26
C SER A 300 -20.70 -19.83 4.13
N GLY A 301 -20.10 -20.61 3.23
CA GLY A 301 -20.32 -22.06 3.12
C GLY A 301 -19.87 -22.86 4.36
N GLN A 302 -19.00 -22.30 5.21
CA GLN A 302 -18.58 -22.93 6.47
C GLN A 302 -19.49 -22.59 7.66
N HIS A 303 -20.66 -21.97 7.46
CA HIS A 303 -21.53 -21.56 8.56
C HIS A 303 -21.94 -22.71 9.49
N GLN A 304 -22.31 -23.87 8.92
CA GLN A 304 -22.70 -25.04 9.72
C GLN A 304 -21.54 -25.59 10.57
N HIS A 305 -20.29 -25.48 10.09
CA HIS A 305 -19.10 -25.88 10.85
C HIS A 305 -18.93 -25.03 12.11
N PHE A 306 -19.13 -23.71 12.00
CA PHE A 306 -19.04 -22.81 13.16
C PHE A 306 -20.22 -22.93 14.13
N GLU A 307 -21.44 -23.20 13.66
CA GLU A 307 -22.55 -23.50 14.57
C GLU A 307 -22.36 -24.87 15.27
N ASN A 308 -21.84 -25.88 14.55
CA ASN A 308 -21.46 -27.16 15.16
C ASN A 308 -20.33 -26.99 16.19
N LEU A 309 -19.35 -26.11 15.95
CA LEU A 309 -18.30 -25.75 16.91
C LEU A 309 -18.89 -25.16 18.21
N LYS A 310 -19.86 -24.24 18.12
CA LYS A 310 -20.54 -23.68 19.30
C LYS A 310 -21.34 -24.73 20.07
N LEU A 311 -22.09 -25.59 19.36
CA LEU A 311 -22.87 -26.68 19.98
C LEU A 311 -21.95 -27.65 20.73
N VAL A 312 -20.82 -28.02 20.13
CA VAL A 312 -19.84 -28.92 20.75
C VAL A 312 -19.11 -28.25 21.91
N LEU A 313 -18.73 -26.97 21.82
CA LEU A 313 -18.17 -26.22 22.96
C LEU A 313 -19.15 -26.16 24.14
N SER A 314 -20.43 -25.91 23.86
CA SER A 314 -21.49 -25.89 24.88
C SER A 314 -21.60 -27.25 25.57
N SER A 315 -21.69 -28.34 24.79
CA SER A 315 -21.72 -29.72 25.32
C SER A 315 -20.41 -30.13 26.01
N ALA A 316 -19.28 -29.55 25.66
CA ALA A 316 -17.97 -29.78 26.28
C ALA A 316 -17.76 -29.00 27.60
N GLY A 317 -18.78 -28.26 28.08
CA GLY A 317 -18.71 -27.51 29.34
C GLY A 317 -18.33 -26.03 29.20
N TYR A 318 -18.31 -25.49 27.98
CA TYR A 318 -17.91 -24.10 27.68
C TYR A 318 -19.06 -23.24 27.07
N PRO A 319 -20.31 -23.25 27.59
CA PRO A 319 -21.44 -22.55 26.96
C PRO A 319 -21.23 -21.03 26.87
N SER A 320 -20.75 -20.40 27.94
CA SER A 320 -20.47 -18.95 27.99
C SER A 320 -19.26 -18.51 27.15
N PHE A 321 -18.51 -19.46 26.58
CA PHE A 321 -17.48 -19.20 25.56
C PHE A 321 -17.97 -19.55 24.15
N ALA A 322 -18.89 -20.51 23.99
CA ALA A 322 -19.55 -20.77 22.70
C ALA A 322 -20.29 -19.52 22.17
N GLU A 323 -20.93 -18.74 23.05
CA GLU A 323 -21.57 -17.45 22.71
C GLU A 323 -20.55 -16.37 22.29
N ARG A 324 -19.29 -16.48 22.73
CA ARG A 324 -18.17 -15.59 22.39
C ARG A 324 -17.51 -15.95 21.04
N ILE A 325 -17.97 -16.98 20.33
CA ILE A 325 -17.47 -17.31 18.99
C ILE A 325 -18.36 -16.68 17.93
N GLN A 326 -17.77 -15.87 17.05
CA GLN A 326 -18.49 -15.11 16.03
C GLN A 326 -17.96 -15.41 14.62
N HIS A 327 -18.82 -15.93 13.74
CA HIS A 327 -18.49 -16.23 12.35
C HIS A 327 -18.72 -15.00 11.47
N VAL A 328 -17.65 -14.30 11.13
CA VAL A 328 -17.64 -13.13 10.24
C VAL A 328 -17.70 -13.61 8.78
N LYS A 329 -18.87 -14.15 8.40
CA LYS A 329 -19.12 -14.77 7.10
C LYS A 329 -19.06 -13.79 5.93
N PHE A 330 -18.48 -14.24 4.81
CA PHE A 330 -18.41 -13.51 3.54
C PHE A 330 -18.81 -14.40 2.33
N GLY A 331 -19.17 -13.78 1.20
CA GLY A 331 -19.51 -14.46 -0.06
C GLY A 331 -18.31 -14.68 -1.00
N ARG A 332 -18.50 -15.39 -2.11
CA ARG A 332 -17.42 -15.85 -2.98
C ARG A 332 -17.07 -14.88 -4.11
N ILE A 333 -15.81 -14.93 -4.54
CA ILE A 333 -15.33 -14.24 -5.74
C ILE A 333 -15.50 -15.21 -6.91
N LEU A 334 -16.41 -14.88 -7.83
CA LEU A 334 -16.82 -15.71 -8.95
C LEU A 334 -15.87 -15.55 -10.15
N ASN A 335 -15.80 -16.59 -10.99
CA ASN A 335 -14.97 -16.69 -12.19
C ASN A 335 -13.44 -16.66 -11.94
N THR A 336 -12.97 -17.00 -10.72
CA THR A 336 -11.53 -17.06 -10.39
C THR A 336 -10.87 -18.42 -10.70
N SER A 337 -11.60 -19.33 -11.34
CA SER A 337 -11.07 -20.57 -11.91
C SER A 337 -10.74 -20.38 -13.40
N THR A 338 -9.58 -20.86 -13.82
CA THR A 338 -9.23 -20.91 -15.25
C THR A 338 -10.05 -21.96 -15.99
N ARG A 339 -10.05 -21.92 -17.33
CA ARG A 339 -10.71 -22.92 -18.19
C ARG A 339 -10.18 -24.36 -18.01
N GLN A 340 -9.08 -24.55 -17.26
CA GLN A 340 -8.51 -25.86 -16.89
C GLN A 340 -8.72 -26.19 -15.40
N GLY A 341 -9.67 -25.54 -14.72
CA GLY A 341 -9.99 -25.79 -13.30
C GLY A 341 -8.98 -25.25 -12.28
N LYS A 342 -7.74 -24.95 -12.69
CA LYS A 342 -6.72 -24.32 -11.83
C LYS A 342 -7.19 -22.93 -11.38
N GLY A 343 -7.17 -22.65 -10.09
CA GLY A 343 -7.49 -21.32 -9.54
C GLY A 343 -6.39 -20.30 -9.83
N VAL A 344 -6.76 -19.04 -10.08
CA VAL A 344 -5.80 -17.96 -10.32
C VAL A 344 -5.00 -17.65 -9.04
N LYS A 345 -3.67 -17.57 -9.12
CA LYS A 345 -2.82 -17.19 -7.97
C LYS A 345 -2.98 -15.70 -7.64
N ALA A 346 -2.86 -15.31 -6.37
CA ALA A 346 -2.94 -13.90 -5.98
C ALA A 346 -1.81 -13.05 -6.57
N ASP A 347 -0.55 -13.53 -6.57
CA ASP A 347 0.58 -12.79 -7.13
C ASP A 347 0.51 -12.62 -8.66
N GLU A 348 -0.12 -13.58 -9.37
CA GLU A 348 -0.43 -13.43 -10.80
C GLU A 348 -1.49 -12.35 -11.02
N LEU A 349 -2.54 -12.35 -10.19
CA LEU A 349 -3.59 -11.33 -10.22
C LEU A 349 -3.02 -9.92 -9.96
N LEU A 350 -2.17 -9.77 -8.93
CA LEU A 350 -1.50 -8.51 -8.59
C LEU A 350 -0.64 -7.99 -9.74
N LYS A 351 0.17 -8.84 -10.37
CA LYS A 351 1.01 -8.47 -11.52
C LYS A 351 0.20 -8.01 -12.73
N GLN A 352 -0.91 -8.70 -13.04
CA GLN A 352 -1.85 -8.26 -14.08
C GLN A 352 -2.45 -6.89 -13.76
N GLY A 353 -2.82 -6.66 -12.49
CA GLY A 353 -3.28 -5.36 -12.00
C GLY A 353 -2.21 -4.27 -12.15
N GLN A 354 -0.95 -4.54 -11.77
CA GLN A 354 0.15 -3.57 -11.81
C GLN A 354 0.46 -3.14 -13.25
N LEU A 355 0.51 -4.07 -14.19
CA LEU A 355 0.69 -3.76 -15.61
C LEU A 355 -0.43 -2.87 -16.13
N LYS A 356 -1.69 -3.18 -15.81
CA LYS A 356 -2.85 -2.38 -16.24
C LYS A 356 -2.89 -0.99 -15.58
N ALA A 357 -2.55 -0.91 -14.29
CA ALA A 357 -2.43 0.35 -13.55
C ALA A 357 -1.34 1.24 -14.15
N LYS A 358 -0.18 0.67 -14.51
CA LYS A 358 0.90 1.38 -15.19
C LYS A 358 0.42 1.99 -16.52
N THR A 359 -0.23 1.20 -17.37
CA THR A 359 -0.78 1.71 -18.64
C THR A 359 -1.85 2.79 -18.45
N ILE A 360 -2.64 2.74 -17.37
CA ILE A 360 -3.61 3.82 -17.05
C ILE A 360 -2.88 5.12 -16.65
N LEU A 361 -1.82 5.02 -15.83
CA LEU A 361 -1.03 6.17 -15.39
C LEU A 361 -0.24 6.82 -16.53
N GLU A 362 0.38 6.00 -17.40
CA GLU A 362 1.14 6.45 -18.59
C GLU A 362 0.27 7.19 -19.61
N ASN A 363 -0.99 6.76 -19.81
CA ASN A 363 -1.92 7.41 -20.74
C ASN A 363 -2.64 8.64 -20.14
N ALA A 364 -2.47 8.94 -18.85
CA ALA A 364 -3.17 10.02 -18.18
C ALA A 364 -2.33 11.32 -18.15
N SER A 365 -2.70 12.29 -18.98
CA SER A 365 -2.01 13.58 -19.21
C SER A 365 -1.87 14.52 -18.00
N THR A 366 -2.34 14.12 -16.82
CA THR A 366 -2.23 14.85 -15.55
C THR A 366 -1.43 14.09 -14.48
N THR A 367 -0.92 12.90 -14.78
CA THR A 367 -0.13 12.07 -13.86
C THR A 367 1.20 12.75 -13.52
N LYS A 368 1.50 12.87 -12.23
CA LYS A 368 2.80 13.34 -11.70
C LYS A 368 3.42 12.23 -10.86
N VAL A 369 3.95 11.19 -11.49
CA VAL A 369 4.61 10.06 -10.82
C VAL A 369 6.01 9.93 -11.42
N LEU A 370 7.04 9.84 -10.57
CA LEU A 370 8.42 9.77 -11.04
C LEU A 370 8.73 8.36 -11.59
N PRO A 371 9.62 8.21 -12.61
CA PRO A 371 9.91 6.92 -13.24
C PRO A 371 10.24 5.78 -12.27
N PHE A 372 10.95 6.08 -11.18
CA PHE A 372 11.32 5.12 -10.13
C PHE A 372 10.20 4.83 -9.10
N GLU A 373 9.15 5.65 -9.06
CA GLU A 373 8.01 5.47 -8.13
C GLU A 373 6.88 4.64 -8.74
N TYR A 374 6.83 4.48 -10.09
CA TYR A 374 5.74 3.80 -10.79
C TYR A 374 5.43 2.41 -10.24
N GLU A 375 6.42 1.59 -9.89
CA GLU A 375 6.18 0.24 -9.37
C GLU A 375 5.43 0.27 -8.03
N SER A 376 5.88 1.13 -7.10
CA SER A 376 5.25 1.35 -5.80
C SER A 376 3.84 1.93 -5.95
N VAL A 377 3.69 3.00 -6.73
CA VAL A 377 2.38 3.65 -6.97
C VAL A 377 1.40 2.68 -7.65
N CYS A 378 1.86 1.87 -8.62
CA CYS A 378 1.03 0.83 -9.22
C CYS A 378 0.63 -0.25 -8.22
N GLN A 379 1.54 -0.71 -7.35
CA GLN A 379 1.21 -1.66 -6.29
C GLN A 379 0.15 -1.09 -5.33
N GLN A 380 0.35 0.13 -4.83
CA GLN A 380 -0.59 0.80 -3.93
C GLN A 380 -1.97 1.01 -4.59
N LEU A 381 -2.01 1.47 -5.84
CA LEU A 381 -3.22 1.69 -6.62
C LEU A 381 -4.00 0.39 -6.86
N VAL A 382 -3.30 -0.70 -7.18
CA VAL A 382 -3.87 -2.04 -7.37
C VAL A 382 -4.44 -2.60 -6.07
N LEU A 383 -3.69 -2.51 -4.98
CA LEU A 383 -4.15 -2.95 -3.66
C LEU A 383 -5.38 -2.15 -3.21
N THR A 384 -5.37 -0.83 -3.44
CA THR A 384 -6.51 0.05 -3.17
C THR A 384 -7.74 -0.35 -4.00
N ALA A 385 -7.56 -0.60 -5.29
CA ALA A 385 -8.65 -1.00 -6.18
C ALA A 385 -9.26 -2.35 -5.78
N LEU A 386 -8.44 -3.31 -5.32
CA LEU A 386 -8.92 -4.57 -4.76
C LEU A 386 -9.77 -4.38 -3.49
N ILE A 387 -9.26 -3.61 -2.52
CA ILE A 387 -9.96 -3.31 -1.25
C ILE A 387 -11.30 -2.62 -1.53
N VAL A 388 -11.27 -1.52 -2.29
CA VAL A 388 -12.46 -0.72 -2.61
C VAL A 388 -13.47 -1.51 -3.45
N ASN A 389 -13.01 -2.41 -4.34
CA ASN A 389 -13.92 -3.26 -5.09
C ASN A 389 -14.62 -4.33 -4.23
N ASP A 390 -13.93 -4.87 -3.24
CA ASP A 390 -14.53 -5.84 -2.31
C ASP A 390 -15.49 -5.16 -1.32
N PHE A 391 -15.08 -4.00 -0.78
CA PHE A 391 -15.77 -3.31 0.30
C PHE A 391 -16.95 -2.44 -0.17
N LYS A 392 -17.11 -2.17 -1.47
CA LYS A 392 -18.28 -1.45 -2.04
C LYS A 392 -19.57 -2.26 -2.04
N LEU A 393 -19.53 -3.50 -1.57
CA LEU A 393 -20.66 -4.38 -1.37
C LEU A 393 -20.64 -4.89 0.08
N ARG A 394 -21.81 -5.28 0.60
CA ARG A 394 -21.88 -6.07 1.85
C ARG A 394 -21.08 -7.36 1.69
N ARG A 395 -20.27 -7.72 2.69
CA ARG A 395 -19.30 -8.84 2.61
C ARG A 395 -19.92 -10.17 2.22
N ILE A 396 -21.21 -10.38 2.51
CA ILE A 396 -21.96 -11.60 2.21
C ILE A 396 -22.30 -11.77 0.71
N ILE A 397 -22.16 -10.71 -0.10
CA ILE A 397 -22.54 -10.73 -1.52
C ILE A 397 -21.43 -11.32 -2.39
N ASP A 398 -21.75 -12.36 -3.16
CA ASP A 398 -20.90 -12.91 -4.22
C ASP A 398 -20.71 -11.92 -5.38
N TYR A 399 -19.49 -11.81 -5.93
CA TYR A 399 -19.23 -10.91 -7.06
C TYR A 399 -18.27 -11.51 -8.09
N LYS A 400 -18.44 -11.15 -9.37
CA LYS A 400 -17.54 -11.54 -10.47
C LYS A 400 -16.35 -10.58 -10.55
N PHE A 401 -15.13 -11.09 -10.55
CA PHE A 401 -13.93 -10.27 -10.67
C PHE A 401 -13.68 -9.83 -12.11
N CYS A 402 -13.33 -8.55 -12.34
CA CYS A 402 -12.89 -8.03 -13.63
C CYS A 402 -12.02 -6.78 -13.48
N TRP A 403 -10.78 -6.81 -13.98
CA TRP A 403 -9.83 -5.71 -13.84
C TRP A 403 -10.32 -4.38 -14.46
N ASP A 404 -11.09 -4.43 -15.54
CA ASP A 404 -11.67 -3.25 -16.21
C ASP A 404 -12.73 -2.53 -15.38
N SER A 405 -13.45 -3.26 -14.51
CA SER A 405 -14.38 -2.67 -13.55
C SER A 405 -13.65 -2.16 -12.30
N VAL A 406 -12.64 -2.91 -11.84
CA VAL A 406 -11.87 -2.65 -10.62
C VAL A 406 -11.00 -1.39 -10.75
N LEU A 407 -10.30 -1.23 -11.88
CA LEU A 407 -9.42 -0.09 -12.20
C LEU A 407 -10.09 0.97 -13.08
N ASN A 408 -11.43 1.04 -13.14
CA ASN A 408 -12.11 2.07 -13.93
C ASN A 408 -11.80 3.47 -13.36
N VAL A 409 -11.41 4.39 -14.25
CA VAL A 409 -11.12 5.80 -13.94
C VAL A 409 -12.39 6.57 -13.52
N LYS A 410 -13.58 6.09 -13.89
CA LYS A 410 -14.88 6.70 -13.57
C LYS A 410 -15.69 5.82 -12.60
N GLY A 411 -16.48 6.47 -11.75
CA GLY A 411 -17.31 5.81 -10.72
C GLY A 411 -16.59 5.65 -9.38
N ALA A 412 -17.21 4.93 -8.45
CA ALA A 412 -16.65 4.63 -7.13
C ALA A 412 -15.64 3.46 -7.22
N THR A 413 -14.37 3.78 -7.45
CA THR A 413 -13.27 2.81 -7.57
C THR A 413 -12.08 3.21 -6.72
N GLY A 414 -11.14 2.28 -6.49
CA GLY A 414 -9.89 2.62 -5.81
C GLY A 414 -9.03 3.63 -6.58
N TYR A 415 -9.20 3.69 -7.91
CA TYR A 415 -8.57 4.72 -8.73
C TYR A 415 -9.17 6.10 -8.47
N SER A 416 -10.51 6.25 -8.50
CA SER A 416 -11.15 7.55 -8.29
C SER A 416 -10.86 8.11 -6.90
N LEU A 417 -10.81 7.23 -5.90
CA LEU A 417 -10.48 7.51 -4.51
C LEU A 417 -9.06 8.07 -4.37
N GLN A 418 -8.04 7.36 -4.87
CA GLN A 418 -6.64 7.82 -4.85
C GLN A 418 -6.44 9.11 -5.66
N ALA A 419 -7.04 9.20 -6.85
CA ALA A 419 -6.95 10.38 -7.70
C ALA A 419 -7.64 11.61 -7.07
N THR A 420 -8.63 11.42 -6.20
CA THR A 420 -9.31 12.51 -5.49
C THR A 420 -8.48 13.01 -4.32
N HIS A 421 -7.94 12.11 -3.49
CA HIS A 421 -7.00 12.45 -2.43
C HIS A 421 -5.77 13.19 -3.00
N ALA A 422 -5.17 12.69 -4.07
CA ALA A 422 -4.06 13.33 -4.77
C ALA A 422 -4.36 14.77 -5.24
N ARG A 423 -5.58 15.03 -5.72
CA ARG A 423 -6.00 16.39 -6.11
C ARG A 423 -6.22 17.29 -4.91
N LEU A 424 -6.77 16.76 -3.81
CA LEU A 424 -7.05 17.54 -2.61
C LEU A 424 -5.77 17.91 -1.86
N SER A 425 -4.83 16.98 -1.65
CA SER A 425 -3.50 17.33 -1.11
C SER A 425 -2.80 18.37 -1.99
N SER A 426 -2.74 18.16 -3.30
CA SER A 426 -2.17 19.15 -4.23
C SER A 426 -2.89 20.52 -4.25
N LEU A 427 -4.07 20.68 -3.64
CA LEU A 427 -4.76 21.97 -3.44
C LEU A 427 -4.53 22.56 -2.04
N VAL A 428 -4.28 21.74 -1.03
CA VAL A 428 -3.89 22.16 0.33
C VAL A 428 -2.47 22.71 0.31
N ASP A 429 -1.59 21.96 -0.34
CA ASP A 429 -0.15 22.15 -0.30
C ASP A 429 0.30 23.25 -1.31
N ASP A 430 -0.65 23.93 -1.99
CA ASP A 430 -0.43 24.94 -3.06
C ASP A 430 0.19 26.29 -2.57
N GLY A 431 0.99 26.23 -1.49
CA GLY A 431 2.01 27.22 -1.09
C GLY A 431 1.54 28.51 -0.41
N GLN A 432 0.24 28.82 -0.44
CA GLN A 432 -0.29 30.10 0.04
C GLN A 432 -0.90 30.09 1.45
N ASN A 433 -0.95 28.93 2.12
CA ASN A 433 -1.66 28.76 3.40
C ASN A 433 -0.68 28.45 4.54
N GLY A 434 -0.92 29.04 5.71
CA GLY A 434 -0.31 28.60 6.97
C GLY A 434 -0.97 27.32 7.51
N PRO A 435 -0.62 26.89 8.75
CA PRO A 435 -1.29 25.76 9.39
C PRO A 435 -2.79 26.02 9.53
N LEU A 436 -3.59 24.95 9.50
CA LEU A 436 -5.06 24.98 9.63
C LEU A 436 -5.52 25.91 10.77
N ASP A 437 -6.10 27.06 10.45
CA ASP A 437 -6.77 27.88 11.45
C ASP A 437 -8.10 27.22 11.88
N VAL A 438 -8.49 27.44 13.14
CA VAL A 438 -9.76 26.97 13.70
C VAL A 438 -10.89 27.96 13.43
N ASP A 439 -10.57 29.26 13.46
CA ASP A 439 -11.54 30.35 13.46
C ASP A 439 -11.82 30.93 12.06
N CYS A 440 -11.82 30.06 11.05
CA CYS A 440 -12.28 30.42 9.71
C CYS A 440 -13.76 30.91 9.71
N ASP A 441 -14.07 31.94 8.93
CA ASP A 441 -15.44 32.46 8.83
C ASP A 441 -16.29 31.60 7.89
N LEU A 442 -17.14 30.78 8.51
CA LEU A 442 -18.05 29.86 7.83
C LEU A 442 -19.32 30.57 7.31
N GLN A 443 -19.56 31.84 7.63
CA GLN A 443 -20.65 32.63 7.03
C GLN A 443 -20.38 32.97 5.54
N SER A 444 -19.14 32.75 5.08
CA SER A 444 -18.73 32.81 3.68
C SER A 444 -19.25 31.64 2.83
N LEU A 445 -19.62 30.49 3.43
CA LEU A 445 -20.06 29.28 2.73
C LEU A 445 -21.56 29.36 2.37
N ARG A 446 -21.88 30.12 1.32
CA ARG A 446 -23.27 30.43 0.93
C ARG A 446 -23.85 29.43 -0.05
N GLU A 447 -22.98 28.74 -0.78
CA GLU A 447 -23.23 27.79 -1.85
C GLU A 447 -23.78 26.45 -1.34
N SER A 448 -24.74 25.88 -2.07
CA SER A 448 -25.41 24.60 -1.77
C SER A 448 -24.43 23.43 -1.62
N GLU A 449 -23.46 23.35 -2.52
CA GLU A 449 -22.47 22.28 -2.62
C GLU A 449 -21.49 22.29 -1.44
N ALA A 450 -21.15 23.49 -0.95
CA ALA A 450 -20.32 23.65 0.25
C ALA A 450 -21.05 23.23 1.52
N LYS A 451 -22.36 23.51 1.63
CA LYS A 451 -23.20 23.07 2.74
C LYS A 451 -23.39 21.55 2.74
N CYS A 452 -23.71 20.96 1.59
CA CYS A 452 -23.82 19.51 1.44
C CYS A 452 -22.50 18.80 1.81
N LEU A 453 -21.34 19.35 1.41
CA LEU A 453 -20.03 18.84 1.84
C LEU A 453 -19.82 19.00 3.36
N ALA A 454 -20.21 20.12 3.96
CA ALA A 454 -20.11 20.33 5.42
C ALA A 454 -21.05 19.39 6.22
N GLU A 455 -22.22 19.06 5.69
CA GLU A 455 -23.15 18.07 6.25
C GLU A 455 -22.56 16.64 6.15
N ILE A 456 -22.01 16.24 5.00
CA ILE A 456 -21.32 14.94 4.85
C ILE A 456 -20.12 14.85 5.82
N LEU A 457 -19.38 15.94 5.99
CA LEU A 457 -18.25 16.06 6.92
C LEU A 457 -18.67 16.27 8.39
N ALA A 458 -19.97 16.30 8.70
CA ALA A 458 -20.42 16.44 10.08
C ALA A 458 -20.01 15.21 10.91
N PRO A 459 -19.56 15.41 12.17
CA PRO A 459 -18.97 14.33 12.95
C PRO A 459 -19.99 13.25 13.30
N GLU A 460 -21.29 13.60 13.35
CA GLU A 460 -22.40 12.67 13.59
C GLU A 460 -22.58 11.64 12.45
N PHE A 461 -22.46 12.04 11.18
CA PHE A 461 -22.60 11.10 10.04
C PHE A 461 -21.41 10.15 9.93
N LEU A 462 -20.19 10.66 10.19
CA LEU A 462 -19.00 9.81 10.26
C LEU A 462 -19.06 8.86 11.47
N ALA A 463 -19.47 9.34 12.65
CA ALA A 463 -19.67 8.52 13.84
C ALA A 463 -20.73 7.43 13.60
N GLN A 464 -21.86 7.76 12.97
CA GLN A 464 -22.90 6.78 12.60
C GLN A 464 -22.35 5.73 11.64
N SER A 465 -21.56 6.13 10.64
CA SER A 465 -20.95 5.23 9.67
C SER A 465 -19.94 4.28 10.32
N LEU A 466 -19.05 4.81 11.17
CA LEU A 466 -18.08 4.03 11.94
C LEU A 466 -18.76 3.09 12.95
N ARG A 467 -19.84 3.53 13.60
CA ARG A 467 -20.63 2.71 14.53
C ARG A 467 -21.30 1.56 13.80
N ARG A 468 -21.88 1.79 12.62
CA ARG A 468 -22.40 0.70 11.78
C ARG A 468 -21.30 -0.26 11.30
N CYS A 469 -20.09 0.22 11.05
CA CYS A 469 -18.95 -0.66 10.78
C CYS A 469 -18.55 -1.52 12.00
N LEU A 470 -18.69 -1.02 13.23
CA LEU A 470 -18.48 -1.80 14.45
C LEU A 470 -19.61 -2.81 14.69
N ASP A 471 -20.86 -2.35 14.65
CA ASP A 471 -22.04 -3.15 14.99
C ASP A 471 -22.36 -4.22 13.92
N GLU A 472 -22.18 -3.92 12.63
CA GLU A 472 -22.46 -4.86 11.52
C GLU A 472 -21.22 -5.65 11.05
N PHE A 473 -20.01 -5.24 11.46
CA PHE A 473 -18.71 -5.67 10.90
C PHE A 473 -18.57 -5.47 9.37
N GLU A 474 -19.38 -4.61 8.77
CA GLU A 474 -19.31 -4.30 7.33
C GLU A 474 -18.38 -3.11 7.07
N PRO A 475 -17.46 -3.16 6.08
CA PRO A 475 -16.72 -1.98 5.61
C PRO A 475 -17.58 -1.04 4.74
N TYR A 476 -18.70 -1.55 4.23
CA TYR A 476 -19.57 -0.87 3.27
C TYR A 476 -20.10 0.50 3.73
N PRO A 477 -20.56 0.71 4.99
CA PRO A 477 -21.04 2.03 5.44
C PRO A 477 -19.97 3.13 5.34
N LEU A 478 -18.73 2.85 5.75
CA LEU A 478 -17.61 3.81 5.69
C LEU A 478 -17.24 4.16 4.24
N LEU A 479 -17.24 3.17 3.34
CA LEU A 479 -16.98 3.40 1.92
C LEU A 479 -18.15 4.08 1.20
N MET A 480 -19.39 3.88 1.66
CA MET A 480 -20.56 4.66 1.20
C MET A 480 -20.47 6.11 1.65
N TRP A 481 -20.12 6.39 2.91
CA TRP A 481 -19.87 7.76 3.39
C TRP A 481 -18.76 8.47 2.59
N HIS A 482 -17.69 7.75 2.26
CA HIS A 482 -16.63 8.27 1.40
C HIS A 482 -17.15 8.55 -0.03
N THR A 483 -18.02 7.69 -0.57
CA THR A 483 -18.44 7.77 -1.99
C THR A 483 -19.67 8.63 -2.22
N SER A 484 -20.45 8.98 -1.19
CA SER A 484 -21.51 10.00 -1.29
C SER A 484 -20.95 11.39 -1.61
N GLY A 485 -19.69 11.68 -1.22
CA GLY A 485 -18.95 12.85 -1.69
C GLY A 485 -18.65 12.89 -3.20
N PHE A 486 -18.86 11.79 -3.93
CA PHE A 486 -18.83 11.74 -5.40
C PHE A 486 -20.22 11.85 -6.05
N THR A 487 -21.29 11.60 -5.30
CA THR A 487 -22.67 11.53 -5.81
C THR A 487 -23.51 12.71 -5.32
N LEU A 488 -23.02 13.93 -5.52
CA LEU A 488 -23.89 15.10 -5.62
C LEU A 488 -24.86 14.88 -6.81
N PRO A 489 -26.18 14.91 -6.60
CA PRO A 489 -27.13 14.77 -7.70
C PRO A 489 -27.04 15.94 -8.68
N THR A 490 -27.24 15.65 -9.97
CA THR A 490 -27.49 16.63 -11.04
C THR A 490 -26.50 17.80 -11.17
N LEU A 491 -25.31 17.52 -11.72
CA LEU A 491 -24.59 18.47 -12.58
C LEU A 491 -24.40 17.83 -13.98
N PRO A 492 -24.80 18.50 -15.08
CA PRO A 492 -24.75 17.91 -16.42
C PRO A 492 -23.31 17.76 -16.93
N PRO A 493 -23.05 16.86 -17.90
CA PRO A 493 -21.70 16.53 -18.38
C PRO A 493 -21.13 17.57 -19.36
N THR A 494 -21.18 18.86 -19.02
CA THR A 494 -20.58 19.96 -19.78
C THR A 494 -19.25 20.41 -19.16
N MET A 495 -18.24 20.63 -20.01
CA MET A 495 -16.82 20.78 -19.64
C MET A 495 -16.44 22.11 -18.93
N SER A 496 -17.40 22.85 -18.39
CA SER A 496 -17.17 24.13 -17.68
C SER A 496 -17.08 24.00 -16.15
N VAL A 497 -17.79 23.03 -15.56
CA VAL A 497 -17.98 22.92 -14.10
C VAL A 497 -16.65 22.87 -13.34
N TYR A 498 -15.68 22.07 -13.80
CA TYR A 498 -14.35 21.97 -13.16
C TYR A 498 -13.63 23.32 -13.07
N ARG A 499 -13.79 24.23 -14.04
CA ARG A 499 -13.09 25.53 -14.03
C ARG A 499 -13.73 26.53 -13.07
N ASN A 500 -15.06 26.50 -12.91
CA ASN A 500 -15.76 27.37 -11.97
C ASN A 500 -15.66 26.85 -10.52
N VAL A 501 -15.76 25.54 -10.31
CA VAL A 501 -15.51 24.92 -9.00
C VAL A 501 -14.06 25.16 -8.55
N ILE A 502 -13.06 25.07 -9.44
CA ILE A 502 -11.67 25.41 -9.09
C ILE A 502 -11.48 26.90 -8.74
N ASN A 503 -12.20 27.81 -9.39
CA ASN A 503 -12.18 29.23 -9.02
C ASN A 503 -12.85 29.49 -7.66
N TYR A 504 -13.93 28.78 -7.31
CA TYR A 504 -14.59 28.86 -6.00
C TYR A 504 -13.84 28.10 -4.88
N ILE A 505 -13.05 27.07 -5.22
CA ILE A 505 -12.13 26.39 -4.29
C ILE A 505 -11.07 27.35 -3.72
N ARG A 506 -10.79 28.49 -4.38
CA ARG A 506 -9.88 29.53 -3.85
C ARG A 506 -10.42 30.20 -2.58
N SER A 507 -11.73 30.31 -2.40
CA SER A 507 -12.36 30.80 -1.17
C SER A 507 -12.62 29.68 -0.16
N SER A 508 -12.99 28.48 -0.61
CA SER A 508 -13.32 27.33 0.27
C SER A 508 -12.14 26.38 0.58
N ARG A 509 -10.89 26.88 0.53
CA ARG A 509 -9.66 26.09 0.77
C ARG A 509 -9.68 25.27 2.07
N TYR A 510 -10.31 25.79 3.13
CA TYR A 510 -10.51 25.09 4.41
C TYR A 510 -11.38 23.81 4.28
N CYS A 511 -12.38 23.80 3.41
CA CYS A 511 -13.23 22.62 3.18
C CYS A 511 -12.43 21.51 2.49
N CYS A 512 -11.57 21.88 1.53
CA CYS A 512 -10.66 20.95 0.86
C CYS A 512 -9.63 20.34 1.83
N SER A 513 -9.11 21.13 2.78
CA SER A 513 -8.13 20.63 3.75
C SER A 513 -8.74 19.74 4.82
N ILE A 514 -9.93 20.05 5.35
CA ILE A 514 -10.70 19.11 6.19
C ILE A 514 -10.99 17.84 5.41
N TYR A 515 -11.48 17.94 4.17
CA TYR A 515 -11.82 16.73 3.41
C TYR A 515 -10.58 15.89 3.12
N SER A 516 -9.43 16.49 2.77
CA SER A 516 -8.16 15.77 2.63
C SER A 516 -7.71 15.09 3.94
N ALA A 517 -7.86 15.75 5.09
CA ALA A 517 -7.56 15.16 6.39
C ALA A 517 -8.50 13.99 6.74
N SER A 518 -9.81 14.15 6.57
CA SER A 518 -10.80 13.08 6.77
C SER A 518 -10.59 11.90 5.82
N LEU A 519 -10.37 12.17 4.53
CA LEU A 519 -9.99 11.15 3.55
C LEU A 519 -8.70 10.46 3.95
N SER A 520 -7.70 11.18 4.44
CA SER A 520 -6.44 10.60 4.89
C SER A 520 -6.62 9.63 6.06
N GLN A 521 -7.50 9.97 7.01
CA GLN A 521 -7.84 9.10 8.15
C GLN A 521 -8.71 7.90 7.72
N VAL A 522 -9.60 8.05 6.74
CA VAL A 522 -10.36 6.92 6.16
C VAL A 522 -9.47 6.02 5.29
N HIS A 523 -8.54 6.58 4.51
CA HIS A 523 -7.52 5.83 3.78
C HIS A 523 -6.64 5.02 4.73
N PHE A 524 -6.20 5.62 5.85
CA PHE A 524 -5.49 4.94 6.93
C PHE A 524 -6.34 3.82 7.55
N SER A 525 -7.61 4.11 7.87
CA SER A 525 -8.62 3.13 8.34
C SER A 525 -9.00 2.06 7.31
N LEU A 526 -8.45 2.13 6.08
CA LEU A 526 -8.61 1.15 5.01
C LEU A 526 -7.26 0.58 4.50
N ASN A 527 -6.09 0.95 5.07
CA ASN A 527 -4.73 0.67 4.55
C ASN A 527 -4.62 0.90 3.03
N ILE A 528 -5.28 1.96 2.61
CA ILE A 528 -5.10 2.60 1.33
C ILE A 528 -3.86 3.47 1.51
N GLN A 529 -2.70 2.90 1.20
CA GLN A 529 -1.46 3.66 1.19
C GLN A 529 -1.60 4.81 0.19
N GLN A 530 -1.37 6.02 0.66
CA GLN A 530 -1.36 7.19 -0.19
C GLN A 530 -0.05 7.18 -0.98
N PRO A 531 -0.07 7.38 -2.32
CA PRO A 531 1.17 7.59 -3.06
C PRO A 531 1.84 8.89 -2.58
N PRO A 532 3.17 9.04 -2.74
CA PRO A 532 3.88 10.26 -2.36
C PRO A 532 3.56 11.39 -3.35
N ILE A 533 2.39 12.01 -3.20
CA ILE A 533 1.91 13.11 -4.04
C ILE A 533 2.71 14.37 -3.70
N ARG A 534 3.82 14.58 -4.41
CA ARG A 534 4.58 15.82 -4.32
C ARG A 534 3.96 16.92 -5.17
N LEU A 535 4.11 18.15 -4.68
CA LEU A 535 3.65 19.37 -5.33
C LEU A 535 4.33 19.64 -6.66
N LYS A 536 3.74 20.49 -7.50
CA LYS A 536 4.44 21.01 -8.70
C LYS A 536 5.55 22.02 -8.37
N HIS A 537 5.65 22.43 -7.11
CA HIS A 537 6.56 23.43 -6.55
C HIS A 537 7.41 22.88 -5.40
N GLU A 538 7.20 21.62 -4.99
CA GLU A 538 8.24 20.77 -4.38
C GLU A 538 9.18 20.16 -5.44
N PHE A 539 9.08 20.60 -6.70
CA PHE A 539 10.13 20.46 -7.71
C PHE A 539 11.30 21.42 -7.40
N VAL A 540 11.71 21.49 -6.13
CA VAL A 540 13.11 21.61 -5.80
C VAL A 540 13.70 20.25 -6.19
N ALA A 541 14.58 20.22 -7.21
CA ALA A 541 15.34 19.02 -7.48
C ALA A 541 16.04 18.59 -6.18
N PRO A 542 15.90 17.34 -5.69
CA PRO A 542 16.49 16.97 -4.42
C PRO A 542 17.96 17.33 -4.40
N GLU A 543 18.43 17.93 -3.31
CA GLU A 543 19.87 18.08 -3.06
C GLU A 543 20.46 16.72 -2.71
N TRP A 544 20.49 15.84 -3.73
CA TRP A 544 21.29 14.63 -3.72
C TRP A 544 22.74 15.06 -3.62
N ASP A 545 23.26 15.09 -2.39
CA ASP A 545 24.65 15.38 -2.12
C ASP A 545 25.55 14.48 -2.98
N LEU A 546 26.13 15.13 -4.00
CA LEU A 546 27.03 14.57 -5.00
C LEU A 546 28.29 13.96 -4.37
N THR A 547 28.55 14.23 -3.08
CA THR A 547 29.77 13.88 -2.37
C THR A 547 29.62 12.75 -1.35
N SER A 548 28.44 12.52 -0.74
CA SER A 548 28.25 11.51 0.32
C SER A 548 27.79 10.12 -0.15
N LYS A 549 27.03 10.01 -1.25
CA LYS A 549 26.67 8.69 -1.81
C LYS A 549 27.93 7.96 -2.30
N THR A 550 28.35 6.89 -1.60
CA THR A 550 29.51 6.05 -1.98
C THR A 550 29.43 5.45 -3.39
N ASN A 551 28.22 5.24 -3.91
CA ASN A 551 27.96 4.79 -5.28
C ASN A 551 27.69 5.94 -6.28
N GLY A 552 27.38 7.15 -5.78
CA GLY A 552 26.98 8.35 -6.52
C GLY A 552 25.59 8.28 -7.18
N ILE A 553 25.17 9.39 -7.78
CA ILE A 553 23.88 9.58 -8.50
C ILE A 553 23.70 8.59 -9.68
N SER A 554 22.50 8.06 -9.92
CA SER A 554 22.20 7.15 -11.05
C SER A 554 21.99 7.86 -12.41
N ILE A 555 21.68 7.13 -13.47
CA ILE A 555 21.34 7.73 -14.79
C ILE A 555 19.96 8.41 -14.72
N GLU A 556 19.01 7.71 -14.11
CA GLU A 556 17.62 8.10 -13.94
C GLU A 556 17.50 9.32 -13.01
N GLU A 557 18.30 9.34 -11.93
CA GLU A 557 18.46 10.53 -11.07
C GLU A 557 19.10 11.70 -11.86
N TRP A 558 20.07 11.47 -12.74
CA TRP A 558 20.69 12.54 -13.54
C TRP A 558 19.74 13.13 -14.59
N GLN A 559 18.96 12.30 -15.28
CA GLN A 559 17.92 12.74 -16.23
C GLN A 559 16.80 13.52 -15.54
N TYR A 560 16.50 13.23 -14.27
CA TYR A 560 15.42 13.90 -13.55
C TYR A 560 15.62 15.42 -13.43
N TYR A 561 16.84 15.88 -13.14
CA TYR A 561 17.15 17.32 -13.01
C TYR A 561 16.70 18.14 -14.22
N ASP A 562 16.80 17.56 -15.43
CA ASP A 562 16.42 18.20 -16.68
C ASP A 562 14.91 18.36 -16.86
N ASN A 563 14.12 17.63 -16.08
CA ASN A 563 12.65 17.65 -16.07
C ASN A 563 12.10 18.50 -14.90
N VAL A 564 12.96 19.16 -14.12
CA VAL A 564 12.58 19.96 -12.95
C VAL A 564 12.22 21.38 -13.38
N ILE A 565 10.97 21.77 -13.13
CA ILE A 565 10.48 23.14 -13.36
C ILE A 565 10.56 23.90 -12.03
N TRP A 566 11.51 24.84 -11.93
CA TRP A 566 11.70 25.66 -10.73
C TRP A 566 10.52 26.64 -10.51
N PRO A 567 10.09 26.88 -9.26
CA PRO A 567 9.06 27.87 -8.95
C PRO A 567 9.53 29.31 -9.21
N PRO A 568 8.66 30.23 -9.68
CA PRO A 568 9.03 31.61 -10.01
C PRO A 568 9.31 32.51 -8.78
N HIS A 569 9.36 31.93 -7.58
CA HIS A 569 9.65 32.58 -6.31
C HIS A 569 10.90 32.00 -5.61
N CYS A 570 11.54 31.00 -6.18
CA CYS A 570 12.93 30.69 -5.85
C CYS A 570 13.85 31.74 -6.51
N GLU A 571 15.07 31.90 -6.01
CA GLU A 571 16.11 32.58 -6.80
C GLU A 571 16.25 31.86 -8.13
N SER A 572 16.06 32.59 -9.23
CA SER A 572 15.95 32.01 -10.57
C SER A 572 17.27 31.36 -10.99
N LYS A 573 17.38 30.05 -10.82
CA LYS A 573 18.50 29.26 -11.35
C LYS A 573 18.59 29.47 -12.86
N VAL A 574 19.64 30.17 -13.28
CA VAL A 574 19.97 30.44 -14.67
C VAL A 574 20.10 29.11 -15.42
N GLY A 575 19.66 29.06 -16.68
CA GLY A 575 19.35 27.81 -17.41
C GLY A 575 20.36 26.68 -17.20
N GLU A 576 19.97 25.65 -16.45
CA GLU A 576 20.76 24.44 -16.22
C GLU A 576 20.30 23.33 -17.17
N VAL A 577 21.23 22.67 -17.87
CA VAL A 577 20.92 21.57 -18.80
C VAL A 577 21.78 20.35 -18.48
N PHE A 578 21.13 19.20 -18.30
CA PHE A 578 21.76 17.97 -17.83
C PHE A 578 21.81 16.96 -18.98
N HIS A 579 23.02 16.69 -19.47
CA HIS A 579 23.26 15.72 -20.53
C HIS A 579 24.14 14.56 -20.04
N TYR A 580 24.03 13.42 -20.70
CA TYR A 580 24.85 12.25 -20.43
C TYR A 580 24.95 11.35 -21.66
N ARG A 581 26.00 10.53 -21.73
CA ARG A 581 26.14 9.50 -22.76
C ARG A 581 26.61 8.18 -22.15
N GLU A 582 25.84 7.13 -22.40
CA GLU A 582 26.11 5.78 -21.91
C GLU A 582 27.16 5.04 -22.72
N ASN A 583 27.74 4.01 -22.10
CA ASN A 583 28.46 2.92 -22.76
C ASN A 583 29.52 3.41 -23.78
N VAL A 584 30.17 4.52 -23.43
CA VAL A 584 31.30 5.08 -24.19
C VAL A 584 32.46 4.11 -24.09
N LYS A 585 33.01 3.68 -25.23
CA LYS A 585 34.12 2.70 -25.32
C LYS A 585 35.47 3.31 -24.94
N TYR A 586 35.59 3.77 -23.70
CA TYR A 586 36.77 4.41 -23.12
C TYR A 586 36.92 4.03 -21.64
N SER A 587 38.05 4.35 -21.03
CA SER A 587 38.28 4.10 -19.60
C SER A 587 37.84 5.30 -18.78
N ALA A 588 36.96 5.10 -17.79
CA ALA A 588 36.48 6.18 -16.91
C ALA A 588 37.63 6.98 -16.27
N LYS A 589 38.70 6.32 -15.78
CA LYS A 589 39.90 7.00 -15.24
C LYS A 589 40.62 7.87 -16.28
N LYS A 590 40.58 7.51 -17.58
CA LYS A 590 41.13 8.35 -18.65
C LYS A 590 40.17 9.47 -19.07
N MET A 591 38.87 9.22 -19.06
CA MET A 591 37.85 10.23 -19.36
C MET A 591 37.79 11.32 -18.28
N TRP A 592 37.95 10.96 -17.00
CA TRP A 592 37.97 11.90 -15.89
C TRP A 592 38.98 13.04 -16.08
N TYR A 593 40.17 12.77 -16.61
CA TYR A 593 41.13 13.84 -16.96
C TYR A 593 40.66 14.77 -18.07
N VAL A 594 39.82 14.29 -19.00
CA VAL A 594 39.19 15.13 -20.05
C VAL A 594 38.09 15.98 -19.41
N CYS A 595 37.25 15.39 -18.56
CA CYS A 595 36.22 16.11 -17.81
C CYS A 595 36.81 17.25 -16.96
N GLN A 596 37.88 16.99 -16.19
CA GLN A 596 38.53 18.00 -15.34
C GLN A 596 39.31 19.06 -16.11
N MET A 597 39.57 18.85 -17.41
CA MET A 597 40.23 19.84 -18.28
C MET A 597 39.24 20.89 -18.80
N ILE A 598 37.95 20.55 -18.92
CA ILE A 598 36.90 21.42 -19.47
C ILE A 598 35.96 22.01 -18.41
N GLN A 599 35.93 21.45 -17.18
CA GLN A 599 35.04 21.91 -16.12
C GLN A 599 35.39 23.34 -15.67
N GLY A 600 34.41 24.23 -15.71
CA GLY A 600 34.57 25.66 -15.42
C GLY A 600 35.06 26.50 -16.60
N LEU A 601 35.05 25.97 -17.83
CA LEU A 601 35.19 26.74 -19.07
C LEU A 601 33.81 27.04 -19.68
N ARG A 602 33.74 28.01 -20.59
CA ARG A 602 32.62 28.15 -21.54
C ARG A 602 32.66 27.01 -22.55
N ILE A 603 31.51 26.70 -23.18
CA ILE A 603 31.43 25.64 -24.20
C ILE A 603 32.45 25.90 -25.32
N ASP A 604 32.53 27.12 -25.86
CA ASP A 604 33.40 27.41 -27.01
C ASP A 604 34.89 27.24 -26.67
N ASP A 605 35.33 27.77 -25.53
CA ASP A 605 36.69 27.56 -24.99
C ASP A 605 37.00 26.06 -24.79
N ALA A 606 36.03 25.30 -24.29
CA ALA A 606 36.17 23.87 -24.09
C ALA A 606 36.24 23.08 -25.40
N LEU A 607 35.43 23.43 -26.41
CA LEU A 607 35.47 22.82 -27.74
C LEU A 607 36.85 23.05 -28.39
N ILE A 608 37.39 24.27 -28.28
CA ILE A 608 38.74 24.64 -28.74
C ILE A 608 39.81 23.83 -27.99
N GLN A 609 39.74 23.78 -26.65
CA GLN A 609 40.68 23.03 -25.80
C GLN A 609 40.63 21.50 -26.07
N LEU A 610 39.49 20.97 -26.48
CA LEU A 610 39.33 19.57 -26.88
C LEU A 610 39.93 19.29 -28.27
N ASP A 611 39.82 20.21 -29.24
CA ASP A 611 40.44 20.07 -30.56
C ASP A 611 41.98 20.07 -30.49
N TYR A 612 42.57 20.91 -29.64
CA TYR A 612 44.01 20.89 -29.38
C TYR A 612 44.49 19.68 -28.55
N THR A 613 43.59 18.79 -28.12
CA THR A 613 43.93 17.62 -27.30
C THR A 613 43.95 16.33 -28.13
N PRO A 614 45.12 15.78 -28.54
CA PRO A 614 45.21 14.59 -29.38
C PRO A 614 44.92 13.28 -28.62
N ARG A 615 43.67 13.11 -28.16
CA ARG A 615 43.19 11.93 -27.42
C ARG A 615 41.77 11.61 -27.87
N LYS A 616 41.50 10.33 -28.20
CA LYS A 616 40.13 9.85 -28.53
C LYS A 616 39.05 10.23 -27.50
N GLY A 617 39.41 10.37 -26.22
CA GLY A 617 38.49 10.83 -25.18
C GLY A 617 38.05 12.29 -25.37
N ALA A 618 38.90 13.15 -25.93
CA ALA A 618 38.56 14.54 -26.23
C ALA A 618 37.60 14.64 -27.42
N THR A 619 37.83 13.87 -28.50
CA THR A 619 36.89 13.76 -29.63
C THR A 619 35.49 13.36 -29.18
N ILE A 620 35.38 12.30 -28.36
CA ILE A 620 34.09 11.83 -27.84
C ILE A 620 33.45 12.89 -26.92
N MET A 621 34.25 13.57 -26.08
CA MET A 621 33.73 14.64 -25.24
C MET A 621 33.22 15.83 -26.06
N LYS A 622 33.88 16.17 -27.18
CA LYS A 622 33.43 17.22 -28.10
C LYS A 622 32.04 16.90 -28.66
N GLU A 623 31.83 15.66 -29.09
CA GLU A 623 30.51 15.19 -29.54
C GLU A 623 29.44 15.32 -28.42
N ILE A 624 29.78 14.95 -27.18
CA ILE A 624 28.87 15.04 -26.02
C ILE A 624 28.53 16.50 -25.68
N LEU A 625 29.49 17.43 -25.78
CA LEU A 625 29.21 18.87 -25.57
C LEU A 625 28.32 19.44 -26.68
N LEU A 626 28.50 19.00 -27.92
CA LEU A 626 27.64 19.42 -29.04
C LEU A 626 26.21 18.87 -28.92
N GLU A 627 26.04 17.62 -28.47
CA GLU A 627 24.72 17.09 -28.08
C GLU A 627 24.07 17.93 -26.98
N ALA A 628 24.82 18.24 -25.91
CA ALA A 628 24.31 19.04 -24.79
C ALA A 628 23.92 20.48 -25.22
N GLN A 629 24.68 21.10 -26.12
CA GLN A 629 24.37 22.43 -26.69
C GLN A 629 23.16 22.39 -27.64
N GLN A 630 22.98 21.30 -28.41
CA GLN A 630 21.77 21.10 -29.21
C GLN A 630 20.55 20.90 -28.31
N LYS A 631 20.68 20.09 -27.25
CA LYS A 631 19.63 19.88 -26.24
C LYS A 631 19.19 21.18 -25.58
N ALA A 632 20.15 21.99 -25.12
CA ALA A 632 19.90 23.32 -24.55
C ALA A 632 19.12 24.25 -25.50
N SER A 633 19.39 24.15 -26.80
CA SER A 633 18.72 24.95 -27.84
C SER A 633 17.31 24.45 -28.19
N ASN A 634 17.06 23.15 -28.12
CA ASN A 634 15.88 22.51 -28.68
C ASN A 634 14.81 22.23 -27.61
N GLU A 635 15.23 21.89 -26.40
CA GLU A 635 14.36 21.45 -25.30
C GLU A 635 14.21 22.52 -24.22
N HIS A 636 15.26 23.33 -24.00
CA HIS A 636 15.31 24.37 -22.96
C HIS A 636 15.26 25.81 -23.49
N CYS A 637 15.13 25.98 -24.82
CA CYS A 637 14.99 27.27 -25.50
C CYS A 637 16.08 28.32 -25.18
N ILE A 638 17.30 27.90 -24.80
CA ILE A 638 18.39 28.82 -24.45
C ILE A 638 18.93 29.48 -25.74
N GLU A 639 18.60 30.75 -25.94
CA GLU A 639 18.95 31.51 -27.14
C GLU A 639 20.46 31.69 -27.31
N GLN A 640 21.18 31.99 -26.21
CA GLN A 640 22.60 32.35 -26.23
C GLN A 640 23.53 31.15 -26.00
N LYS A 641 23.69 30.31 -27.03
CA LYS A 641 24.57 29.12 -27.06
C LYS A 641 26.02 29.34 -26.57
N ALA A 642 26.54 30.57 -26.68
CA ALA A 642 27.88 30.97 -26.26
C ALA A 642 27.98 31.40 -24.77
N ASN A 643 26.84 31.57 -24.08
CA ASN A 643 26.79 31.98 -22.67
C ASN A 643 26.68 30.79 -21.69
N LEU A 644 26.91 29.57 -22.19
CA LEU A 644 26.84 28.32 -21.44
C LEU A 644 28.24 27.93 -20.91
N TRP A 645 28.30 27.64 -19.61
CA TRP A 645 29.47 27.13 -18.90
C TRP A 645 29.31 25.64 -18.58
N ILE A 646 30.43 24.91 -18.55
CA ILE A 646 30.47 23.51 -18.14
C ILE A 646 30.66 23.45 -16.62
N ALA A 647 29.56 23.55 -15.88
CA ALA A 647 29.59 23.59 -14.43
C ALA A 647 30.06 22.26 -13.82
N GLU A 648 29.60 21.14 -14.35
CA GLU A 648 30.09 19.81 -13.97
C GLU A 648 30.37 18.93 -15.18
N ALA A 649 31.43 18.13 -15.09
CA ALA A 649 31.72 17.04 -16.00
C ALA A 649 32.36 15.89 -15.22
N PHE A 650 31.85 14.67 -15.36
CA PHE A 650 32.48 13.47 -14.78
C PHE A 650 32.19 12.20 -15.59
N ALA A 651 32.93 11.13 -15.29
CA ALA A 651 32.76 9.83 -15.91
C ALA A 651 32.87 8.70 -14.89
N ARG A 652 31.98 7.70 -14.97
CA ARG A 652 32.01 6.49 -14.14
C ARG A 652 32.22 5.23 -14.96
N ASN A 653 32.64 4.15 -14.31
CA ASN A 653 32.71 2.84 -14.97
C ASN A 653 31.30 2.37 -15.34
N SER A 654 31.16 1.79 -16.54
CA SER A 654 29.98 1.03 -16.96
C SER A 654 30.40 -0.43 -17.18
N LEU A 655 29.69 -1.15 -18.07
CA LEU A 655 29.93 -2.52 -18.47
C LEU A 655 31.43 -2.83 -18.71
N ILE A 656 31.86 -4.00 -18.25
CA ILE A 656 33.21 -4.53 -18.51
C ILE A 656 33.06 -5.87 -19.25
N VAL A 657 33.07 -5.81 -20.58
CA VAL A 657 33.01 -7.00 -21.42
C VAL A 657 34.37 -7.71 -21.38
N LYS A 658 34.39 -8.95 -20.92
CA LYS A 658 35.55 -9.84 -21.02
C LYS A 658 35.56 -10.47 -22.42
N GLY A 659 36.65 -10.34 -23.14
CA GLY A 659 36.94 -11.13 -24.34
C GLY A 659 38.30 -11.82 -24.23
N VAL A 660 38.63 -12.66 -25.19
CA VAL A 660 39.95 -13.31 -25.27
C VAL A 660 40.71 -12.73 -26.47
N ARG A 661 42.02 -12.52 -26.32
CA ARG A 661 42.93 -12.11 -27.40
C ARG A 661 44.14 -13.02 -27.45
N ARG A 662 44.56 -13.42 -28.66
CA ARG A 662 45.86 -14.06 -28.87
C ARG A 662 46.98 -13.02 -28.83
N HIS A 663 47.95 -13.24 -27.95
CA HIS A 663 49.18 -12.46 -27.85
C HIS A 663 50.29 -13.09 -28.72
N ALA A 664 51.49 -12.50 -28.72
CA ALA A 664 52.67 -13.14 -29.30
C ALA A 664 52.97 -14.49 -28.61
N LEU A 665 53.64 -15.39 -29.33
CA LEU A 665 53.89 -16.78 -28.90
C LEU A 665 52.60 -17.55 -28.57
N GLU A 666 51.53 -17.28 -29.31
CA GLU A 666 50.21 -17.92 -29.29
C GLU A 666 49.44 -17.91 -27.94
N ARG A 667 49.96 -17.21 -26.92
CA ARG A 667 49.35 -17.16 -25.58
C ARG A 667 47.99 -16.45 -25.62
N TRP A 668 46.96 -17.09 -25.08
CA TRP A 668 45.61 -16.52 -24.98
C TRP A 668 45.46 -15.72 -23.67
N GLY A 669 45.05 -14.46 -23.78
CA GLY A 669 44.88 -13.53 -22.64
C GLY A 669 43.47 -12.96 -22.55
N ILE A 670 42.96 -12.82 -21.32
CA ILE A 670 41.63 -12.21 -21.08
C ILE A 670 41.75 -10.68 -21.16
N VAL A 671 41.18 -10.10 -22.20
CA VAL A 671 41.08 -8.64 -22.39
C VAL A 671 39.78 -8.12 -21.78
N LYS A 672 39.89 -7.07 -20.97
CA LYS A 672 38.74 -6.39 -20.34
C LYS A 672 38.42 -5.11 -21.12
N TYR A 673 37.46 -5.19 -22.04
CA TYR A 673 36.90 -4.01 -22.71
C TYR A 673 36.04 -3.24 -21.71
N ARG A 674 36.61 -2.15 -21.19
CA ARG A 674 35.92 -1.26 -20.24
C ARG A 674 35.15 -0.21 -21.02
N TYR A 675 33.92 0.03 -20.59
CA TYR A 675 33.08 1.13 -21.02
C TYR A 675 32.88 2.12 -19.86
N CYS A 676 32.47 3.34 -20.17
CA CYS A 676 32.16 4.37 -19.18
C CYS A 676 30.90 5.14 -19.54
N ASN A 677 30.19 5.61 -18.52
CA ASN A 677 29.09 6.56 -18.69
C ASN A 677 29.64 7.96 -18.35
N VAL A 678 29.31 8.95 -19.18
CA VAL A 678 29.83 10.32 -19.11
C VAL A 678 28.68 11.27 -18.86
N PHE A 679 28.86 12.23 -17.96
CA PHE A 679 27.82 13.14 -17.47
C PHE A 679 28.34 14.58 -17.55
N VAL A 680 27.47 15.51 -17.99
CA VAL A 680 27.77 16.93 -18.16
C VAL A 680 26.58 17.76 -17.68
N ARG A 681 26.84 18.77 -16.84
CA ARG A 681 25.88 19.84 -16.49
C ARG A 681 26.36 21.14 -17.12
N LEU A 682 25.54 21.69 -18.00
CA LEU A 682 25.70 23.03 -18.53
C LEU A 682 24.92 24.02 -17.65
N GLN A 683 25.41 25.24 -17.54
CA GLN A 683 24.77 26.33 -16.79
C GLN A 683 24.98 27.65 -17.53
N GLU A 684 23.90 28.40 -17.75
CA GLU A 684 23.94 29.73 -18.36
C GLU A 684 24.43 30.81 -17.37
N GLY A 685 25.01 31.89 -17.88
CA GLY A 685 25.27 33.11 -17.09
C GLY A 685 26.69 33.21 -16.53
N ASP A 686 26.81 33.28 -15.20
CA ASP A 686 28.07 33.53 -14.50
C ASP A 686 28.97 32.29 -14.38
N PRO A 687 30.31 32.47 -14.30
CA PRO A 687 31.26 31.37 -14.19
C PRO A 687 31.02 30.52 -12.91
N PRO A 688 30.74 29.22 -13.04
CA PRO A 688 30.42 28.36 -11.90
C PRO A 688 31.61 28.20 -10.96
N GLN A 689 31.35 28.23 -9.65
CA GLN A 689 32.39 28.08 -8.63
C GLN A 689 33.11 26.73 -8.79
N GLN A 690 34.44 26.76 -8.94
CA GLN A 690 35.23 25.55 -9.21
C GLN A 690 35.36 24.63 -7.98
N VAL A 691 34.34 23.79 -7.74
CA VAL A 691 34.35 22.69 -6.76
C VAL A 691 35.29 21.57 -7.21
N THR A 692 36.58 21.88 -7.18
CA THR A 692 37.66 20.94 -7.49
C THR A 692 37.90 20.03 -6.27
N ARG A 693 37.86 18.70 -6.48
CA ARG A 693 38.07 17.70 -5.41
C ARG A 693 39.43 17.84 -4.71
N PHE A 694 40.38 18.48 -5.37
CA PHE A 694 41.57 19.05 -4.76
C PHE A 694 41.47 20.57 -4.90
N PRO A 695 41.05 21.32 -3.87
CA PRO A 695 40.96 22.77 -3.96
C PRO A 695 42.34 23.36 -4.26
N LYS A 696 42.40 24.33 -5.18
CA LYS A 696 43.62 25.11 -5.44
C LYS A 696 44.15 25.63 -4.10
N LYS A 697 45.45 25.40 -3.81
CA LYS A 697 46.09 25.95 -2.61
C LYS A 697 45.83 27.45 -2.55
N LEU A 698 45.13 27.90 -1.51
CA LEU A 698 44.92 29.32 -1.25
C LEU A 698 46.29 30.00 -1.10
N CYS A 699 46.43 31.23 -1.60
CA CYS A 699 47.60 32.03 -1.31
C CYS A 699 47.66 32.34 0.21
N GLY A 700 48.84 32.70 0.71
CA GLY A 700 49.04 32.99 2.14
C GLY A 700 48.01 33.98 2.69
N TRP A 701 47.78 35.08 1.95
CA TRP A 701 46.78 36.10 2.29
C TRP A 701 45.36 35.55 2.44
N LYS A 702 44.83 34.83 1.45
CA LYS A 702 43.48 34.21 1.54
C LYS A 702 43.38 33.12 2.60
N THR A 703 44.51 32.52 2.99
CA THR A 703 44.57 31.56 4.10
C THR A 703 44.47 32.27 5.45
N VAL A 704 45.17 33.40 5.62
CA VAL A 704 45.07 34.27 6.82
C VAL A 704 43.68 34.91 6.91
N GLU A 705 43.13 35.39 5.80
CA GLU A 705 41.80 35.99 5.71
C GLU A 705 40.71 35.02 6.19
N LYS A 706 40.69 33.80 5.64
CA LYS A 706 39.77 32.74 6.07
C LYS A 706 40.00 32.26 7.52
N TYR A 707 41.22 32.37 8.03
CA TYR A 707 41.52 32.13 9.45
C TYR A 707 40.99 33.26 10.35
N MET A 708 41.06 34.52 9.91
CA MET A 708 40.48 35.67 10.61
C MET A 708 38.95 35.61 10.63
N GLU A 709 38.30 35.20 9.53
CA GLU A 709 36.86 34.87 9.54
C GLU A 709 36.55 33.73 10.53
N GLY A 710 37.37 32.67 10.53
CA GLY A 710 37.27 31.56 11.49
C GLY A 710 37.44 31.98 12.96
N ILE A 711 38.14 33.08 13.24
CA ILE A 711 38.19 33.71 14.57
C ILE A 711 36.93 34.53 14.82
N ARG A 712 36.55 35.42 13.90
CA ARG A 712 35.36 36.29 14.02
C ARG A 712 34.06 35.51 14.24
N ASN A 713 33.93 34.34 13.60
CA ASN A 713 32.75 33.49 13.67
C ASN A 713 32.69 32.59 14.93
N ARG A 714 33.73 32.59 15.78
CA ARG A 714 33.69 31.90 17.08
C ARG A 714 32.93 32.74 18.10
N LYS A 715 31.62 32.51 18.23
CA LYS A 715 30.87 32.94 19.43
C LYS A 715 31.50 32.30 20.66
N ILE A 716 32.03 33.13 21.56
CA ILE A 716 32.40 32.71 22.90
C ILE A 716 31.10 32.58 23.70
N MET A 717 30.68 31.33 23.92
CA MET A 717 29.57 31.01 24.82
C MET A 717 30.05 31.21 26.26
N TYR A 718 29.89 32.42 26.81
CA TYR A 718 29.92 32.61 28.26
C TYR A 718 28.68 31.92 28.85
N ASN A 719 28.90 30.88 29.63
CA ASN A 719 27.85 30.13 30.29
C ASN A 719 27.46 30.85 31.60
N PRO A 720 26.20 31.25 31.79
CA PRO A 720 25.69 31.70 33.08
C PRO A 720 25.66 30.56 34.11
#